data_AF-A0A391PPK1-F1
#
_entry.id   AF-A0A391PPK1-F1
#
_cell.length_a   1.000
_cell.length_b   1.000
_cell.length_c   1.000
_cell.angle_alpha   90.00
_cell.angle_beta   90.00
_cell.angle_gamma   90.00
#
_symmetry.space_group_name_H-M   'P 1'
#
loop_
_entity.id
_entity.type
_entity.pdbx_description
1 polymer ?
#
loop_
_entity_poly.entity_id
_entity_poly.type
_entity_poly.pdbx_seq_one_letter_code
_entity_poly.pdbx_strand_id
1 'polypeptide(L)'
;MRTLPIRVNPIDGEALDSWLEALAHRTHTAFGDLLQAVGLATHPQTTAAWWMVGLSSTEIETVSAVTGVSSATLNRMTLHRYADDAVHIDRRLYVAERYLPWSTPTGSGFCPACLEETGGRWNLDWRLGWTFVCIKHHCLLAHACPECGGVQRGRAHIKETIPQPGRCSNPAMSALGRSPKRCGADLSHARVSIFRIEHPVIEAQRTINAIIATATPGFGLYNAHTQPRASVLADIRAVAGRVLAYATPRDLEAVIPADLLAVYRGPIRRSSSRRGPSRDPRQAVPTPAASAAVGVVAALNVLDHVSVADAGEALRWLVQSSRDQGLSVTATNIGWGKGISAALVGAQLAALGPLLNPSDQLRYRIGTPMPTHPAPSDVHSNILAKRLPPMLWPAWSLRFSIPKCYQRQLRPALAVALLLVHSRLSLDDSARIVDSPINGQAISRVLQLLEDHEHWPNIRAGLIRMAEYLATENVPIDYQLRRRLNYSQLLPDMTWAQICRDTGTPGAGTARAKIARSYLFEQLSGLPSAAAPWGADDSAFRTRVANFPQHLSPALSAALYEHAQEFLSHMDIKGEPPVWSPPANVFDGLLLPGPNPDDLDAAELRNLVNGEQMTLGTAAKLVGTSVDTARHVLQVAAVASSSATGVDHAAPTRASAYCTARAALPRSRLIELYHDQRMSLYDIAVDIGVSRQTITRLAHDYEVPLRQPCRHTRNPVDRDWLYEQYVTGRRALPDLAREAGMSTSSMARWAKTHAIPLRGRGGQSHSASLAAQRDVPSALEHDSTLVGTRTWQRLQLFACAARYRTLTVAAQELGVRPISLINRIKYLESELGMQLLVRPENGCAMQLTDDGIQVLRSLRQTSD
;
A
#
# COMPACT_ATOMS: atom_id res chain seq x y z
N MET A 1 -62.08 18.91 -43.74
CA MET A 1 -62.47 17.50 -44.01
C MET A 1 -63.81 17.24 -43.33
N ARG A 2 -64.62 16.31 -43.85
CA ARG A 2 -65.88 15.89 -43.20
C ARG A 2 -65.59 14.75 -42.22
N THR A 3 -66.40 14.62 -41.18
CA THR A 3 -66.32 13.51 -40.21
C THR A 3 -66.70 12.19 -40.89
N LEU A 4 -66.07 11.08 -40.46
CA LEU A 4 -66.38 9.76 -41.00
C LEU A 4 -67.77 9.29 -40.53
N PRO A 5 -68.61 8.75 -41.44
CA PRO A 5 -69.96 8.31 -41.11
C PRO A 5 -69.98 7.01 -40.30
N ILE A 6 -68.94 6.18 -40.43
CA ILE A 6 -68.75 4.95 -39.67
C ILE A 6 -67.49 5.13 -38.82
N ARG A 7 -67.60 4.87 -37.52
CA ARG A 7 -66.51 5.00 -36.55
C ARG A 7 -66.22 3.66 -35.89
N VAL A 8 -64.94 3.42 -35.63
CA VAL A 8 -64.44 2.28 -34.87
C VAL A 8 -63.65 2.83 -33.71
N ASN A 9 -63.99 2.46 -32.48
CA ASN A 9 -63.21 2.91 -31.32
C ASN A 9 -61.86 2.16 -31.28
N PRO A 10 -60.75 2.85 -30.97
CA PRO A 10 -59.50 2.20 -30.60
C PRO A 10 -59.67 1.31 -29.37
N ILE A 11 -58.90 0.23 -29.29
CA ILE A 11 -58.77 -0.55 -28.04
C ILE A 11 -57.57 -0.07 -27.22
N ASP A 12 -57.49 -0.46 -25.95
CA ASP A 12 -56.37 -0.05 -25.10
C ASP A 12 -55.04 -0.66 -25.58
N GLY A 13 -53.98 0.16 -25.59
CA GLY A 13 -52.66 -0.23 -26.06
C GLY A 13 -52.54 -0.44 -27.58
N GLU A 14 -53.57 -0.12 -28.37
CA GLU A 14 -53.55 -0.40 -29.81
C GLU A 14 -52.58 0.49 -30.59
N ALA A 15 -51.90 -0.09 -31.59
CA ALA A 15 -51.12 0.67 -32.56
C ALA A 15 -52.01 1.47 -33.54
N LEU A 16 -51.60 2.68 -33.90
CA LEU A 16 -52.34 3.57 -34.80
C LEU A 16 -52.66 2.92 -36.16
N ASP A 17 -51.71 2.20 -36.73
CA ASP A 17 -51.89 1.52 -38.01
C ASP A 17 -52.84 0.33 -37.93
N SER A 18 -52.83 -0.41 -36.82
CA SER A 18 -53.83 -1.47 -36.57
C SER A 18 -55.24 -0.91 -36.52
N TRP A 19 -55.44 0.22 -35.83
CA TRP A 19 -56.74 0.84 -35.72
C TRP A 19 -57.25 1.35 -37.07
N LEU A 20 -56.37 1.99 -37.87
CA LEU A 20 -56.69 2.45 -39.21
C LEU A 20 -57.00 1.27 -40.15
N GLU A 21 -56.28 0.14 -40.04
CA GLU A 21 -56.59 -1.07 -40.80
C GLU A 21 -57.97 -1.63 -40.45
N ALA A 22 -58.33 -1.66 -39.16
CA ALA A 22 -59.64 -2.09 -38.71
C ALA A 22 -60.77 -1.15 -39.16
N LEU A 23 -60.50 0.16 -39.17
CA LEU A 23 -61.42 1.16 -39.68
C LEU A 23 -61.64 0.96 -41.19
N ALA A 24 -60.57 0.79 -41.97
CA ALA A 24 -60.64 0.54 -43.41
C ALA A 24 -61.40 -0.75 -43.73
N HIS A 25 -61.16 -1.80 -42.96
CA HIS A 25 -61.88 -3.07 -43.07
C HIS A 25 -63.38 -2.88 -42.82
N ARG A 26 -63.74 -2.16 -41.75
CA ARG A 26 -65.13 -1.90 -41.37
C ARG A 26 -65.88 -1.03 -42.37
N THR A 27 -65.19 -0.08 -43.01
CA THR A 27 -65.78 0.81 -44.03
C THR A 27 -65.66 0.25 -45.45
N HIS A 28 -65.10 -0.96 -45.62
CA HIS A 28 -64.81 -1.56 -46.93
C HIS A 28 -64.05 -0.62 -47.87
N THR A 29 -63.08 0.13 -47.34
CA THR A 29 -62.33 1.16 -48.06
C THR A 29 -60.89 0.70 -48.28
N ALA A 30 -60.31 1.00 -49.45
CA ALA A 30 -58.89 0.76 -49.68
C ALA A 30 -58.06 1.59 -48.70
N PHE A 31 -56.96 1.02 -48.20
CA PHE A 31 -56.20 1.65 -47.11
C PHE A 31 -55.66 3.05 -47.49
N GLY A 32 -55.22 3.24 -48.74
CA GLY A 32 -54.74 4.53 -49.25
C GLY A 32 -55.81 5.61 -49.24
N ASP A 33 -57.04 5.28 -49.64
CA ASP A 33 -58.18 6.20 -49.65
C ASP A 33 -58.56 6.60 -48.23
N LEU A 34 -58.53 5.65 -47.27
CA LEU A 34 -58.76 5.98 -45.86
C LEU A 34 -57.68 6.91 -45.32
N LEU A 35 -56.40 6.62 -45.57
CA LEU A 35 -55.28 7.46 -45.13
C LEU A 35 -55.41 8.89 -45.67
N GLN A 36 -55.80 9.04 -46.94
CA GLN A 36 -56.09 10.35 -47.53
C GLN A 36 -57.28 11.04 -46.85
N ALA A 37 -58.35 10.29 -46.56
CA ALA A 37 -59.55 10.83 -45.93
C ALA A 37 -59.32 11.34 -44.50
N VAL A 38 -58.42 10.70 -43.74
CA VAL A 38 -58.04 11.14 -42.38
C VAL A 38 -56.91 12.17 -42.36
N GLY A 39 -56.42 12.60 -43.52
CA GLY A 39 -55.38 13.62 -43.64
C GLY A 39 -53.94 13.12 -43.50
N LEU A 40 -53.73 11.81 -43.50
CA LEU A 40 -52.41 11.17 -43.49
C LEU A 40 -51.94 10.91 -44.94
N ALA A 41 -51.86 11.97 -45.75
CA ALA A 41 -51.42 11.86 -47.13
C ALA A 41 -49.89 11.68 -47.21
N THR A 42 -49.45 10.67 -47.95
CA THR A 42 -48.02 10.40 -48.14
C THR A 42 -47.34 11.53 -48.91
N HIS A 43 -46.41 12.24 -48.26
CA HIS A 43 -45.47 13.12 -48.97
C HIS A 43 -44.77 12.32 -50.10
N PRO A 44 -44.75 12.82 -51.35
CA PRO A 44 -44.21 12.09 -52.51
C PRO A 44 -42.72 11.69 -52.40
N GLN A 45 -41.99 12.25 -51.44
CA GLN A 45 -40.54 12.17 -51.33
C GLN A 45 -40.03 11.23 -50.22
N THR A 46 -40.90 10.62 -49.41
CA THR A 46 -40.46 9.75 -48.30
C THR A 46 -41.11 8.37 -48.36
N THR A 47 -40.26 7.34 -48.45
CA THR A 47 -40.64 5.91 -48.43
C THR A 47 -40.97 5.38 -47.02
N ALA A 48 -40.90 6.22 -45.99
CA ALA A 48 -41.11 5.87 -44.59
C ALA A 48 -42.43 6.45 -44.07
N ALA A 49 -43.30 5.60 -43.52
CA ALA A 49 -44.61 6.00 -42.99
C ALA A 49 -44.51 6.64 -41.59
N TRP A 50 -43.81 7.79 -41.52
CA TRP A 50 -43.51 8.59 -40.32
C TRP A 50 -44.66 8.72 -39.30
N TRP A 51 -45.91 8.78 -39.76
CA TRP A 51 -47.12 8.82 -38.93
C TRP A 51 -47.30 7.61 -37.99
N MET A 52 -46.70 6.45 -38.28
CA MET A 52 -46.69 5.31 -37.36
C MET A 52 -45.72 5.50 -36.18
N VAL A 53 -44.70 6.33 -36.35
CA VAL A 53 -43.78 6.70 -35.27
C VAL A 53 -44.38 7.83 -34.44
N GLY A 54 -44.95 8.84 -35.08
CA GLY A 54 -45.62 9.94 -34.40
C GLY A 54 -46.34 10.84 -35.38
N LEU A 55 -47.39 11.50 -34.91
CA LEU A 55 -48.16 12.47 -35.67
C LEU A 55 -47.67 13.89 -35.36
N SER A 56 -47.63 14.76 -36.37
CA SER A 56 -47.47 16.21 -36.16
C SER A 56 -48.73 16.82 -35.53
N SER A 57 -48.61 17.99 -34.90
CA SER A 57 -49.76 18.65 -34.27
C SER A 57 -50.94 18.85 -35.22
N THR A 58 -50.66 19.21 -36.48
CA THR A 58 -51.66 19.39 -37.54
C THR A 58 -52.33 18.07 -37.94
N GLU A 59 -51.57 16.97 -38.03
CA GLU A 59 -52.12 15.64 -38.29
C GLU A 59 -52.97 15.14 -37.13
N ILE A 60 -52.56 15.35 -35.88
CA ILE A 60 -53.33 14.97 -34.69
C ILE A 60 -54.68 15.68 -34.70
N GLU A 61 -54.69 17.00 -34.91
CA GLU A 61 -55.92 17.79 -34.98
C GLU A 61 -56.83 17.32 -36.12
N THR A 62 -56.25 17.03 -37.29
CA THR A 62 -57.00 16.58 -38.47
C THR A 62 -57.61 15.20 -38.24
N VAL A 63 -56.82 14.22 -37.79
CA VAL A 63 -57.29 12.86 -37.51
C VAL A 63 -58.34 12.90 -36.40
N SER A 64 -58.10 13.68 -35.34
CA SER A 64 -59.05 13.87 -34.23
C SER A 64 -60.39 14.42 -34.73
N ALA A 65 -60.37 15.48 -35.53
CA ALA A 65 -61.58 16.08 -36.08
C ALA A 65 -62.35 15.14 -37.03
N VAL A 66 -61.65 14.36 -37.85
CA VAL A 66 -62.27 13.46 -38.84
C VAL A 66 -62.85 12.20 -38.18
N THR A 67 -62.15 11.64 -37.20
CA THR A 67 -62.46 10.33 -36.62
C THR A 67 -63.23 10.43 -35.30
N GLY A 68 -63.17 11.58 -34.63
CA GLY A 68 -63.74 11.80 -33.30
C GLY A 68 -62.94 11.18 -32.15
N VAL A 69 -61.73 10.66 -32.41
CA VAL A 69 -60.83 10.12 -31.39
C VAL A 69 -60.00 11.26 -30.79
N SER A 70 -59.87 11.30 -29.46
CA SER A 70 -59.15 12.38 -28.79
C SER A 70 -57.67 12.44 -29.19
N SER A 71 -57.10 13.65 -29.22
CA SER A 71 -55.67 13.88 -29.47
C SER A 71 -54.75 13.11 -28.52
N ALA A 72 -55.15 12.97 -27.24
CA ALA A 72 -54.39 12.21 -26.24
C ALA A 72 -54.37 10.71 -26.56
N THR A 73 -55.50 10.14 -26.98
CA THR A 73 -55.58 8.75 -27.42
C THR A 73 -54.73 8.51 -28.66
N LEU A 74 -54.82 9.37 -29.68
CA LEU A 74 -54.02 9.26 -30.90
C LEU A 74 -52.51 9.30 -30.60
N ASN A 75 -52.06 10.19 -29.71
CA ASN A 75 -50.66 10.21 -29.28
C ASN A 75 -50.23 8.90 -28.60
N ARG A 76 -51.08 8.32 -27.72
CA ARG A 76 -50.81 7.04 -27.05
C ARG A 76 -50.75 5.83 -27.99
N MET A 77 -51.31 5.94 -29.20
CA MET A 77 -51.31 4.90 -30.22
C MET A 77 -50.08 4.97 -31.15
N THR A 78 -49.17 5.92 -30.91
CA THR A 78 -47.92 6.09 -31.68
C THR A 78 -46.70 5.80 -30.82
N LEU A 79 -45.59 5.41 -31.45
CA LEU A 79 -44.31 5.20 -30.74
C LEU A 79 -43.76 6.49 -30.10
N HIS A 80 -44.26 7.67 -30.47
CA HIS A 80 -43.84 8.95 -29.91
C HIS A 80 -44.05 9.02 -28.39
N ARG A 81 -45.00 8.24 -27.84
CA ARG A 81 -45.16 8.09 -26.39
C ARG A 81 -43.92 7.56 -25.67
N TYR A 82 -43.00 6.92 -26.39
CA TYR A 82 -41.74 6.36 -25.91
C TYR A 82 -40.52 7.16 -26.37
N ALA A 83 -40.72 8.32 -27.02
CA ALA A 83 -39.65 9.11 -27.65
C ALA A 83 -38.68 9.79 -26.67
N ASP A 84 -38.82 9.54 -25.37
CA ASP A 84 -37.76 9.84 -24.41
C ASP A 84 -36.51 9.02 -24.77
N ASP A 85 -35.32 9.60 -24.61
CA ASP A 85 -34.01 9.05 -25.04
C ASP A 85 -33.70 7.61 -24.57
N ALA A 86 -34.49 7.07 -23.64
CA ALA A 86 -34.38 5.73 -23.06
C ALA A 86 -34.70 4.58 -24.04
N VAL A 87 -35.72 4.75 -24.87
CA VAL A 87 -36.12 3.78 -25.90
C VAL A 87 -35.77 4.43 -27.21
N HIS A 88 -34.51 4.30 -27.66
CA HIS A 88 -34.01 4.99 -28.85
C HIS A 88 -34.92 4.76 -30.08
N ILE A 89 -35.78 5.73 -30.37
CA ILE A 89 -36.69 5.74 -31.52
C ILE A 89 -36.14 6.74 -32.52
N ASP A 90 -35.50 6.24 -33.57
CA ASP A 90 -35.05 7.07 -34.68
C ASP A 90 -36.27 7.48 -35.54
N ARG A 91 -36.60 8.78 -35.56
CA ARG A 91 -37.70 9.34 -36.37
C ARG A 91 -37.44 9.28 -37.88
N ARG A 92 -36.19 9.14 -38.34
CA ARG A 92 -35.82 9.26 -39.77
C ARG A 92 -35.81 7.93 -40.51
N LEU A 93 -35.81 6.82 -39.79
CA LEU A 93 -35.81 5.49 -40.37
C LEU A 93 -36.97 4.71 -39.75
N TYR A 94 -37.66 3.94 -40.57
CA TYR A 94 -38.65 2.94 -40.17
C TYR A 94 -38.03 1.75 -39.39
N VAL A 95 -36.97 2.05 -38.65
CA VAL A 95 -35.92 1.17 -38.18
C VAL A 95 -35.48 1.72 -36.83
N ALA A 96 -36.44 1.81 -35.91
CA ALA A 96 -36.10 1.85 -34.50
C ALA A 96 -35.35 0.54 -34.20
N GLU A 97 -34.32 0.61 -33.35
CA GLU A 97 -33.63 -0.54 -32.74
C GLU A 97 -32.41 -1.16 -33.42
N ARG A 98 -31.80 -0.56 -34.45
CA ARG A 98 -30.48 -1.05 -34.95
C ARG A 98 -29.37 -1.18 -33.88
N TYR A 99 -29.59 -0.66 -32.68
CA TYR A 99 -28.69 -0.76 -31.53
C TYR A 99 -28.93 -1.99 -30.63
N LEU A 100 -30.11 -2.65 -30.71
CA LEU A 100 -30.39 -3.86 -29.94
C LEU A 100 -29.88 -5.09 -30.70
N PRO A 101 -29.02 -5.92 -30.08
CA PRO A 101 -28.47 -7.13 -30.69
C PRO A 101 -29.51 -8.17 -31.16
N TRP A 102 -30.73 -8.10 -30.60
CA TRP A 102 -31.83 -9.02 -30.88
C TRP A 102 -32.99 -8.40 -31.68
N SER A 103 -32.90 -7.11 -32.06
CA SER A 103 -33.96 -6.48 -32.83
C SER A 103 -33.99 -6.97 -34.28
N THR A 104 -35.19 -7.00 -34.86
CA THR A 104 -35.32 -6.97 -36.32
C THR A 104 -35.33 -5.53 -36.79
N PRO A 105 -34.54 -5.16 -37.81
CA PRO A 105 -34.51 -3.79 -38.33
C PRO A 105 -35.88 -3.29 -38.85
N THR A 106 -36.84 -4.19 -39.09
CA THR A 106 -38.19 -3.88 -39.54
C THR A 106 -39.15 -4.98 -39.08
N GLY A 107 -40.27 -4.63 -38.43
CA GLY A 107 -41.33 -5.59 -38.12
C GLY A 107 -42.07 -5.30 -36.82
N SER A 108 -43.00 -6.18 -36.47
CA SER A 108 -43.66 -6.23 -35.16
C SER A 108 -43.81 -7.70 -34.74
N GLY A 109 -43.55 -7.97 -33.46
CA GLY A 109 -43.98 -9.21 -32.85
C GLY A 109 -45.52 -9.25 -32.75
N PHE A 110 -46.08 -10.43 -32.49
CA PHE A 110 -47.49 -10.59 -32.16
C PHE A 110 -47.78 -11.80 -31.27
N CYS A 111 -48.84 -11.69 -30.49
CA CYS A 111 -49.43 -12.82 -29.78
C CYS A 111 -50.63 -13.35 -30.58
N PRO A 112 -50.62 -14.63 -31.01
CA PRO A 112 -51.71 -15.21 -31.81
C PRO A 112 -53.05 -15.20 -31.07
N ALA A 113 -53.05 -15.50 -29.77
CA ALA A 113 -54.25 -15.48 -28.94
C ALA A 113 -54.82 -14.06 -28.76
N CYS A 114 -53.98 -13.03 -28.56
CA CYS A 114 -54.46 -11.65 -28.55
C CYS A 114 -55.06 -11.23 -29.90
N LEU A 115 -54.48 -11.66 -31.03
CA LEU A 115 -55.05 -11.37 -32.34
C LEU A 115 -56.42 -12.04 -32.50
N GLU A 116 -56.59 -13.27 -32.04
CA GLU A 116 -57.88 -13.96 -32.06
C GLU A 116 -58.93 -13.22 -31.21
N GLU A 117 -58.60 -12.91 -29.94
CA GLU A 117 -59.51 -12.25 -29.00
C GLU A 117 -59.95 -10.85 -29.44
N THR A 118 -59.08 -10.11 -30.13
CA THR A 118 -59.33 -8.72 -30.51
C THR A 118 -59.88 -8.56 -31.93
N GLY A 119 -59.99 -9.64 -32.70
CA GLY A 119 -60.35 -9.56 -34.12
C GLY A 119 -59.24 -8.98 -34.99
N GLY A 120 -57.99 -9.33 -34.69
CA GLY A 120 -56.82 -9.00 -35.48
C GLY A 120 -56.15 -7.66 -35.16
N ARG A 121 -56.42 -7.09 -33.98
CA ARG A 121 -55.91 -5.78 -33.55
C ARG A 121 -54.56 -5.93 -32.85
N TRP A 122 -53.61 -5.08 -33.20
CA TRP A 122 -52.23 -5.18 -32.75
C TRP A 122 -51.93 -4.21 -31.62
N ASN A 123 -51.20 -4.71 -30.63
CA ASN A 123 -50.68 -3.88 -29.56
C ASN A 123 -49.45 -3.09 -30.04
N LEU A 124 -49.37 -1.82 -29.66
CA LEU A 124 -48.26 -0.91 -29.97
C LEU A 124 -46.93 -1.40 -29.39
N ASP A 125 -46.95 -1.97 -28.17
CA ASP A 125 -45.75 -2.35 -27.43
C ASP A 125 -45.01 -3.49 -28.11
N TRP A 126 -45.68 -4.31 -28.92
CA TRP A 126 -45.05 -5.39 -29.70
C TRP A 126 -44.11 -4.89 -30.80
N ARG A 127 -44.12 -3.59 -31.08
CA ARG A 127 -43.15 -2.93 -31.97
C ARG A 127 -41.83 -2.61 -31.27
N LEU A 128 -41.79 -2.72 -29.94
CA LEU A 128 -40.57 -2.55 -29.16
C LEU A 128 -39.83 -3.89 -29.07
N GLY A 129 -38.52 -3.88 -29.32
CA GLY A 129 -37.59 -4.98 -29.07
C GLY A 129 -37.36 -5.24 -27.57
N TRP A 130 -37.97 -4.43 -26.73
CA TRP A 130 -38.13 -4.66 -25.29
C TRP A 130 -39.36 -5.51 -24.95
N THR A 131 -40.24 -5.79 -25.92
CA THR A 131 -41.42 -6.64 -25.77
C THR A 131 -41.22 -7.94 -26.55
N PHE A 132 -40.93 -9.02 -25.85
CA PHE A 132 -40.66 -10.34 -26.41
C PHE A 132 -41.60 -11.42 -25.86
N VAL A 133 -42.32 -11.14 -24.78
CA VAL A 133 -43.34 -12.00 -24.18
C VAL A 133 -44.69 -11.29 -24.15
N CYS A 134 -45.77 -12.01 -24.47
CA CYS A 134 -47.12 -11.61 -24.09
C CYS A 134 -47.37 -12.02 -22.63
N ILE A 135 -47.49 -11.03 -21.74
CA ILE A 135 -47.78 -11.29 -20.31
C ILE A 135 -49.23 -11.75 -20.05
N LYS A 136 -50.15 -11.54 -21.00
CA LYS A 136 -51.55 -12.02 -20.88
C LYS A 136 -51.66 -13.52 -21.14
N HIS A 137 -50.95 -14.01 -22.15
CA HIS A 137 -51.00 -15.41 -22.60
C HIS A 137 -49.72 -16.20 -22.28
N HIS A 138 -48.79 -15.58 -21.55
CA HIS A 138 -47.51 -16.14 -21.10
C HIS A 138 -46.69 -16.80 -22.21
N CYS A 139 -46.69 -16.22 -23.42
CA CYS A 139 -46.04 -16.81 -24.58
C CYS A 139 -45.00 -15.87 -25.21
N LEU A 140 -43.96 -16.44 -25.83
CA LEU A 140 -43.06 -15.64 -26.67
C LEU A 140 -43.81 -15.11 -27.90
N LEU A 141 -43.50 -13.88 -28.32
CA LEU A 141 -44.14 -13.27 -29.48
C LEU A 141 -43.69 -13.96 -30.79
N ALA A 142 -44.66 -14.30 -31.63
CA ALA A 142 -44.40 -14.71 -33.00
C ALA A 142 -43.96 -13.50 -33.83
N HIS A 143 -43.08 -13.72 -34.80
CA HIS A 143 -42.56 -12.65 -35.68
C HIS A 143 -42.84 -12.91 -37.16
N ALA A 144 -43.07 -14.18 -37.53
CA ALA A 144 -43.23 -14.63 -38.89
C ALA A 144 -44.60 -15.28 -39.09
N CYS A 145 -45.13 -15.16 -40.31
CA CYS A 145 -46.33 -15.90 -40.71
C CYS A 145 -46.08 -17.42 -40.68
N PRO A 146 -47.00 -18.24 -40.14
CA PRO A 146 -46.84 -19.70 -40.09
C PRO A 146 -46.81 -20.36 -41.48
N GLU A 147 -47.39 -19.73 -42.50
CA GLU A 147 -47.43 -20.24 -43.86
C GLU A 147 -46.26 -19.72 -44.72
N CYS A 148 -46.15 -18.39 -44.91
CA CYS A 148 -45.15 -17.83 -45.83
C CYS A 148 -43.79 -17.52 -45.18
N GLY A 149 -43.67 -17.62 -43.84
CA GLY A 149 -42.46 -17.30 -43.10
C GLY A 149 -42.07 -15.81 -43.12
N GLY A 150 -42.83 -14.95 -43.78
CA GLY A 150 -42.53 -13.52 -43.89
C GLY A 150 -42.72 -12.79 -42.55
N VAL A 151 -41.77 -11.91 -42.22
CA VAL A 151 -41.85 -11.03 -41.04
C VAL A 151 -43.07 -10.13 -41.13
N GLN A 152 -43.83 -10.03 -40.04
CA GLN A 152 -45.04 -9.21 -40.00
C GLN A 152 -44.73 -7.73 -39.76
N ARG A 153 -45.54 -6.85 -40.38
CA ARG A 153 -45.44 -5.38 -40.28
C ARG A 153 -44.05 -4.79 -40.59
N GLY A 154 -43.22 -5.48 -41.37
CA GLY A 154 -41.93 -4.96 -41.83
C GLY A 154 -42.03 -3.83 -42.85
N ARG A 155 -43.23 -3.60 -43.40
CA ARG A 155 -43.57 -2.50 -44.32
C ARG A 155 -44.97 -2.00 -43.99
N ALA A 156 -45.26 -0.76 -44.36
CA ALA A 156 -46.62 -0.23 -44.31
C ALA A 156 -47.57 -1.11 -45.13
N HIS A 157 -48.84 -1.18 -44.71
CA HIS A 157 -49.87 -1.90 -45.43
C HIS A 157 -50.01 -1.35 -46.86
N ILE A 158 -50.33 -2.22 -47.80
CA ILE A 158 -50.52 -1.86 -49.21
C ILE A 158 -51.74 -0.94 -49.34
N LYS A 159 -51.61 0.12 -50.13
CA LYS A 159 -52.60 1.21 -50.23
C LYS A 159 -53.85 0.79 -51.01
N GLU A 160 -53.68 0.03 -52.08
CA GLU A 160 -54.73 -0.29 -53.05
C GLU A 160 -55.66 -1.43 -52.58
N THR A 161 -55.45 -1.96 -51.39
CA THR A 161 -56.19 -3.11 -50.86
C THR A 161 -56.95 -2.75 -49.60
N ILE A 162 -58.14 -3.35 -49.42
CA ILE A 162 -58.86 -3.33 -48.15
C ILE A 162 -58.11 -4.24 -47.16
N PRO A 163 -57.63 -3.72 -46.01
CA PRO A 163 -56.97 -4.53 -45.00
C PRO A 163 -57.86 -5.66 -44.48
N GLN A 164 -57.22 -6.75 -44.09
CA GLN A 164 -57.86 -7.89 -43.44
C GLN A 164 -57.17 -8.09 -42.08
N PRO A 165 -57.66 -7.45 -41.01
CA PRO A 165 -57.07 -7.56 -39.68
C PRO A 165 -56.85 -9.03 -39.28
N GLY A 166 -55.70 -9.32 -38.67
CA GLY A 166 -55.32 -10.68 -38.28
C GLY A 166 -54.81 -11.59 -39.40
N ARG A 167 -54.83 -11.15 -40.68
CA ARG A 167 -54.32 -11.92 -41.82
C ARG A 167 -53.00 -11.40 -42.36
N CYS A 168 -52.19 -12.32 -42.88
CA CYS A 168 -50.88 -12.00 -43.46
C CYS A 168 -51.00 -11.20 -44.76
N SER A 169 -50.45 -9.99 -44.77
CA SER A 169 -50.39 -9.10 -45.95
C SER A 169 -49.12 -9.26 -46.80
N ASN A 170 -48.19 -10.15 -46.40
CA ASN A 170 -46.98 -10.41 -47.18
C ASN A 170 -47.32 -11.09 -48.53
N PRO A 171 -46.47 -10.93 -49.56
CA PRO A 171 -46.56 -11.73 -50.78
C PRO A 171 -46.53 -13.23 -50.47
N ALA A 172 -47.34 -14.02 -51.18
CA ALA A 172 -47.28 -15.47 -51.12
C ALA A 172 -45.92 -15.97 -51.69
N MET A 173 -45.41 -17.10 -51.19
CA MET A 173 -44.05 -17.59 -51.50
C MET A 173 -43.75 -17.77 -53.00
N SER A 174 -44.76 -18.05 -53.82
CA SER A 174 -44.64 -18.27 -55.27
C SER A 174 -45.05 -17.07 -56.13
N ALA A 175 -45.46 -15.95 -55.53
CA ALA A 175 -46.01 -14.83 -56.27
C ALA A 175 -44.90 -13.91 -56.82
N LEU A 176 -44.83 -13.80 -58.16
CA LEU A 176 -43.91 -12.92 -58.90
C LEU A 176 -44.70 -11.77 -59.55
N GLY A 177 -44.02 -10.65 -59.83
CA GLY A 177 -44.59 -9.50 -60.56
C GLY A 177 -44.78 -8.24 -59.71
N ARG A 178 -45.32 -7.17 -60.32
CA ARG A 178 -45.52 -5.85 -59.69
C ARG A 178 -46.65 -5.85 -58.64
N SER A 179 -47.60 -6.78 -58.74
CA SER A 179 -48.74 -6.94 -57.80
C SER A 179 -48.90 -8.41 -57.38
N PRO A 180 -47.99 -8.96 -56.55
CA PRO A 180 -48.02 -10.37 -56.20
C PRO A 180 -49.23 -10.73 -55.32
N LYS A 181 -49.82 -11.91 -55.55
CA LYS A 181 -50.88 -12.49 -54.70
C LYS A 181 -50.44 -12.49 -53.23
N ARG A 182 -51.34 -12.09 -52.34
CA ARG A 182 -51.08 -12.04 -50.88
C ARG A 182 -51.21 -13.41 -50.25
N CYS A 183 -50.49 -13.62 -49.15
CA CYS A 183 -50.51 -14.85 -48.39
C CYS A 183 -51.90 -15.11 -47.77
N GLY A 184 -52.48 -14.13 -47.07
CA GLY A 184 -53.83 -14.24 -46.50
C GLY A 184 -53.97 -15.22 -45.32
N ALA A 185 -52.88 -15.89 -44.93
CA ALA A 185 -52.83 -16.80 -43.79
C ALA A 185 -53.35 -16.14 -42.52
N ASP A 186 -54.08 -16.91 -41.73
CA ASP A 186 -54.54 -16.48 -40.41
C ASP A 186 -53.37 -16.49 -39.43
N LEU A 187 -53.04 -15.33 -38.86
CA LEU A 187 -51.91 -15.19 -37.94
C LEU A 187 -52.24 -15.73 -36.54
N SER A 188 -53.52 -15.90 -36.19
CA SER A 188 -53.93 -16.54 -34.92
C SER A 188 -53.48 -18.01 -34.83
N HIS A 189 -53.23 -18.66 -35.97
CA HIS A 189 -52.72 -20.03 -36.03
C HIS A 189 -51.20 -20.16 -35.87
N ALA A 190 -50.47 -19.07 -35.65
CA ALA A 190 -49.04 -19.15 -35.45
C ALA A 190 -48.70 -19.89 -34.15
N ARG A 191 -47.75 -20.82 -34.21
CA ARG A 191 -47.30 -21.56 -33.01
C ARG A 191 -46.34 -20.72 -32.19
N VAL A 192 -46.60 -20.63 -30.89
CA VAL A 192 -45.77 -19.92 -29.91
C VAL A 192 -45.43 -20.84 -28.74
N SER A 193 -44.31 -20.58 -28.07
CA SER A 193 -43.94 -21.27 -26.84
C SER A 193 -44.58 -20.58 -25.64
N ILE A 194 -45.29 -21.35 -24.82
CA ILE A 194 -46.02 -20.89 -23.63
C ILE A 194 -45.24 -21.31 -22.38
N PHE A 195 -45.15 -20.42 -21.40
CA PHE A 195 -44.44 -20.61 -20.15
C PHE A 195 -45.39 -20.46 -18.96
N ARG A 196 -44.96 -20.95 -17.79
CA ARG A 196 -45.69 -20.76 -16.52
C ARG A 196 -45.61 -19.30 -16.08
N ILE A 197 -46.58 -18.85 -15.28
CA ILE A 197 -46.70 -17.45 -14.85
C ILE A 197 -45.53 -16.96 -13.98
N GLU A 198 -44.87 -17.88 -13.26
CA GLU A 198 -43.68 -17.66 -12.44
C GLU A 198 -42.36 -17.89 -13.20
N HIS A 199 -42.41 -18.19 -14.50
CA HIS A 199 -41.20 -18.48 -15.27
C HIS A 199 -40.32 -17.22 -15.40
N PRO A 200 -38.97 -17.32 -15.29
CA PRO A 200 -38.07 -16.16 -15.31
C PRO A 200 -38.23 -15.24 -16.53
N VAL A 201 -38.63 -15.79 -17.68
CA VAL A 201 -38.89 -15.01 -18.91
C VAL A 201 -40.12 -14.09 -18.79
N ILE A 202 -41.14 -14.51 -18.04
CA ILE A 202 -42.34 -13.71 -17.79
C ILE A 202 -41.97 -12.58 -16.83
N GLU A 203 -41.23 -12.90 -15.78
CA GLU A 203 -40.77 -11.92 -14.80
C GLU A 203 -39.83 -10.89 -15.45
N ALA A 204 -38.91 -11.33 -16.31
CA ALA A 204 -38.06 -10.43 -17.09
C ALA A 204 -38.88 -9.43 -17.92
N GLN A 205 -39.96 -9.87 -18.58
CA GLN A 205 -40.84 -8.97 -19.32
C GLN A 205 -41.58 -7.99 -18.39
N ARG A 206 -42.04 -8.44 -17.20
CA ARG A 206 -42.66 -7.55 -16.21
C ARG A 206 -41.69 -6.48 -15.73
N THR A 207 -40.45 -6.86 -15.41
CA THR A 207 -39.38 -5.94 -15.00
C THR A 207 -39.09 -4.90 -16.08
N ILE A 208 -38.98 -5.32 -17.35
CA ILE A 208 -38.79 -4.39 -18.47
C ILE A 208 -39.98 -3.43 -18.60
N ASN A 209 -41.21 -3.93 -18.51
CA ASN A 209 -42.40 -3.09 -18.57
C ASN A 209 -42.43 -2.06 -17.42
N ALA A 210 -42.04 -2.47 -16.21
CA ALA A 210 -41.93 -1.59 -15.06
C ALA A 210 -40.86 -0.51 -15.29
N ILE A 211 -39.68 -0.89 -15.78
CA ILE A 211 -38.58 0.05 -16.12
C ILE A 211 -39.05 1.10 -17.14
N ILE A 212 -39.77 0.68 -18.19
CA ILE A 212 -40.28 1.60 -19.21
C ILE A 212 -41.31 2.57 -18.60
N ALA A 213 -42.16 2.08 -17.69
CA ALA A 213 -43.21 2.87 -17.05
C ALA A 213 -42.69 3.86 -15.99
N THR A 214 -41.54 3.60 -15.36
CA THR A 214 -40.99 4.43 -14.26
C THR A 214 -39.78 5.24 -14.70
N ALA A 215 -39.68 6.52 -14.32
CA ALA A 215 -38.53 7.36 -14.68
C ALA A 215 -37.20 6.89 -14.06
N THR A 216 -37.27 6.39 -12.83
CA THR A 216 -36.13 5.91 -12.03
C THR A 216 -36.48 4.55 -11.41
N PRO A 217 -36.28 3.43 -12.13
CA PRO A 217 -36.61 2.10 -11.63
C PRO A 217 -35.69 1.71 -10.46
N GLY A 218 -36.24 0.97 -9.49
CA GLY A 218 -35.50 0.40 -8.37
C GLY A 218 -35.61 -1.12 -8.36
N PHE A 219 -34.47 -1.78 -8.49
CA PHE A 219 -34.24 -3.22 -8.26
C PHE A 219 -32.73 -3.45 -8.20
N GLY A 220 -32.27 -4.56 -7.59
CA GLY A 220 -30.84 -4.91 -7.49
C GLY A 220 -29.91 -3.73 -7.24
N LEU A 221 -28.95 -3.53 -8.16
CA LEU A 221 -27.93 -2.47 -8.11
C LEU A 221 -28.52 -1.06 -8.04
N TYR A 222 -29.71 -0.87 -8.60
CA TYR A 222 -30.36 0.42 -8.77
C TYR A 222 -31.15 0.86 -7.52
N ASN A 223 -31.26 -0.01 -6.50
CA ASN A 223 -31.84 0.37 -5.19
C ASN A 223 -30.92 1.33 -4.42
N ALA A 224 -29.61 1.07 -4.42
CA ALA A 224 -28.63 1.92 -3.74
C ALA A 224 -28.13 3.08 -4.61
N HIS A 225 -28.21 2.91 -5.94
CA HIS A 225 -27.71 3.86 -6.92
C HIS A 225 -28.79 4.17 -7.95
N THR A 226 -29.75 5.02 -7.60
CA THR A 226 -30.85 5.39 -8.49
C THR A 226 -30.33 5.86 -9.85
N GLN A 227 -30.76 5.21 -10.92
CA GLN A 227 -30.38 5.55 -12.29
C GLN A 227 -31.63 5.94 -13.10
N PRO A 228 -31.51 6.86 -14.07
CA PRO A 228 -32.55 7.06 -15.06
C PRO A 228 -32.82 5.76 -15.83
N ARG A 229 -34.09 5.48 -16.16
CA ARG A 229 -34.48 4.29 -16.96
C ARG A 229 -33.66 4.10 -18.24
N ALA A 230 -33.20 5.19 -18.87
CA ALA A 230 -32.35 5.16 -20.06
C ALA A 230 -31.04 4.41 -19.82
N SER A 231 -30.36 4.70 -18.71
CA SER A 231 -29.10 4.04 -18.33
C SER A 231 -29.33 2.58 -17.95
N VAL A 232 -30.44 2.28 -17.27
CA VAL A 232 -30.81 0.90 -16.89
C VAL A 232 -31.08 0.03 -18.12
N LEU A 233 -31.84 0.54 -19.10
CA LEU A 233 -32.04 -0.15 -20.38
C LEU A 233 -30.74 -0.26 -21.18
N ALA A 234 -29.87 0.74 -21.12
CA ALA A 234 -28.54 0.68 -21.74
C ALA A 234 -27.66 -0.40 -21.10
N ASP A 235 -27.72 -0.57 -19.78
CA ASP A 235 -27.01 -1.59 -19.02
C ASP A 235 -27.48 -3.00 -19.38
N ILE A 236 -28.81 -3.21 -19.40
CA ILE A 236 -29.41 -4.48 -19.82
C ILE A 236 -28.97 -4.82 -21.24
N ARG A 237 -29.06 -3.86 -22.17
CA ARG A 237 -28.61 -4.01 -23.56
C ARG A 237 -27.12 -4.38 -23.65
N ALA A 238 -26.28 -3.73 -22.85
CA ALA A 238 -24.85 -3.98 -22.83
C ALA A 238 -24.52 -5.42 -22.42
N VAL A 239 -25.08 -5.89 -21.31
CA VAL A 239 -24.86 -7.25 -20.81
C VAL A 239 -25.46 -8.27 -21.76
N ALA A 240 -26.74 -8.12 -22.10
CA ALA A 240 -27.46 -9.03 -22.99
C ALA A 240 -26.79 -9.16 -24.36
N GLY A 241 -26.27 -8.06 -24.92
CA GLY A 241 -25.55 -8.09 -26.19
C GLY A 241 -24.24 -8.86 -26.13
N ARG A 242 -23.52 -8.79 -25.02
CA ARG A 242 -22.30 -9.57 -24.81
C ARG A 242 -22.61 -11.04 -24.62
N VAL A 243 -23.66 -11.36 -23.85
CA VAL A 243 -24.14 -12.75 -23.69
C VAL A 243 -24.47 -13.36 -25.05
N LEU A 244 -25.28 -12.70 -25.87
CA LEU A 244 -25.67 -13.22 -27.18
C LEU A 244 -24.50 -13.34 -28.17
N ALA A 245 -23.47 -12.49 -28.03
CA ALA A 245 -22.32 -12.49 -28.92
C ALA A 245 -21.24 -13.51 -28.53
N TYR A 246 -21.05 -13.79 -27.24
CA TYR A 246 -19.86 -14.47 -26.73
C TYR A 246 -20.13 -15.63 -25.76
N ALA A 247 -21.33 -15.79 -25.22
CA ALA A 247 -21.62 -16.92 -24.33
C ALA A 247 -21.51 -18.25 -25.09
N THR A 248 -20.80 -19.22 -24.50
CA THR A 248 -20.75 -20.58 -25.04
C THR A 248 -22.07 -21.32 -24.77
N PRO A 249 -22.37 -22.42 -25.48
CA PRO A 249 -23.54 -23.23 -25.17
C PRO A 249 -23.60 -23.70 -23.71
N ARG A 250 -22.44 -24.03 -23.10
CA ARG A 250 -22.35 -24.44 -21.70
C ARG A 250 -22.64 -23.29 -20.74
N ASP A 251 -22.17 -22.09 -21.06
CA ASP A 251 -22.45 -20.91 -20.24
C ASP A 251 -23.96 -20.61 -20.20
N LEU A 252 -24.62 -20.69 -21.36
CA LEU A 252 -26.07 -20.49 -21.44
C LEU A 252 -26.85 -21.56 -20.69
N GLU A 253 -26.40 -22.82 -20.68
CA GLU A 253 -27.02 -23.91 -19.90
C GLU A 253 -26.95 -23.66 -18.39
N ALA A 254 -25.91 -22.98 -17.91
CA ALA A 254 -25.74 -22.68 -16.49
C ALA A 254 -26.64 -21.52 -16.01
N VAL A 255 -26.98 -20.58 -16.90
CA VAL A 255 -27.64 -19.32 -16.52
C VAL A 255 -29.10 -19.25 -16.99
N ILE A 256 -29.47 -19.98 -18.05
CA ILE A 256 -30.79 -19.89 -18.68
C ILE A 256 -31.62 -21.16 -18.43
N PRO A 257 -32.92 -21.04 -18.07
CA PRO A 257 -33.82 -22.18 -17.97
C PRO A 257 -33.83 -23.05 -19.24
N ALA A 258 -33.81 -24.38 -19.04
CA ALA A 258 -33.63 -25.34 -20.13
C ALA A 258 -34.73 -25.28 -21.21
N ASP A 259 -35.97 -25.01 -20.83
CA ASP A 259 -37.11 -24.83 -21.71
C ASP A 259 -36.98 -23.58 -22.59
N LEU A 260 -36.58 -22.43 -22.02
CA LEU A 260 -36.27 -21.23 -22.80
C LEU A 260 -35.09 -21.45 -23.74
N LEU A 261 -34.03 -22.12 -23.26
CA LEU A 261 -32.85 -22.40 -24.05
C LEU A 261 -33.15 -23.36 -25.21
N ALA A 262 -34.06 -24.32 -25.03
CA ALA A 262 -34.54 -25.20 -26.09
C ALA A 262 -35.25 -24.41 -27.20
N VAL A 263 -36.06 -23.41 -26.84
CA VAL A 263 -36.70 -22.52 -27.82
C VAL A 263 -35.67 -21.66 -28.56
N TYR A 264 -34.68 -21.12 -27.84
CA TYR A 264 -33.60 -20.32 -28.44
C TYR A 264 -32.75 -21.14 -29.43
N ARG A 265 -32.47 -22.41 -29.13
CA ARG A 265 -31.70 -23.32 -29.99
C ARG A 265 -32.53 -23.97 -31.11
N GLY A 266 -33.85 -23.80 -31.09
CA GLY A 266 -34.77 -24.46 -32.03
C GLY A 266 -34.53 -24.05 -33.50
N PRO A 267 -34.75 -24.96 -34.46
CA PRO A 267 -34.54 -24.68 -35.88
C PRO A 267 -35.54 -23.65 -36.41
N ILE A 268 -35.04 -22.53 -36.96
CA ILE A 268 -35.88 -21.62 -37.74
C ILE A 268 -36.13 -22.19 -39.14
N ARG A 269 -37.41 -22.28 -39.51
CA ARG A 269 -37.82 -22.35 -40.93
C ARG A 269 -37.45 -21.03 -41.61
N ARG A 270 -36.38 -21.01 -42.40
CA ARG A 270 -35.97 -19.83 -43.18
C ARG A 270 -37.11 -19.39 -44.12
N SER A 271 -37.41 -18.09 -44.10
CA SER A 271 -38.01 -17.37 -45.23
C SER A 271 -36.97 -17.24 -46.34
N SER A 272 -37.30 -17.68 -47.55
CA SER A 272 -36.48 -17.51 -48.75
C SER A 272 -36.43 -16.04 -49.19
N SER A 273 -35.66 -15.22 -48.48
CA SER A 273 -35.27 -13.88 -48.95
C SER A 273 -34.03 -14.00 -49.84
N ARG A 274 -34.23 -14.05 -51.16
CA ARG A 274 -33.15 -13.93 -52.15
C ARG A 274 -32.59 -12.51 -52.11
N ARG A 275 -31.52 -12.27 -51.33
CA ARG A 275 -30.49 -11.22 -51.54
C ARG A 275 -29.41 -11.28 -50.43
N GLY A 276 -28.25 -11.85 -50.75
CA GLY A 276 -27.03 -11.84 -49.91
C GLY A 276 -26.23 -13.15 -49.98
N PRO A 277 -24.89 -13.12 -50.00
CA PRO A 277 -24.08 -14.31 -50.23
C PRO A 277 -24.10 -15.27 -49.04
N SER A 278 -24.12 -16.56 -49.39
CA SER A 278 -23.95 -17.78 -48.60
C SER A 278 -23.53 -17.62 -47.12
N ARG A 279 -24.45 -17.96 -46.21
CA ARG A 279 -24.12 -18.54 -44.90
C ARG A 279 -24.75 -19.93 -44.80
N ASP A 280 -23.93 -20.88 -44.34
CA ASP A 280 -24.18 -22.32 -44.20
C ASP A 280 -25.64 -22.63 -43.77
N PRO A 281 -26.38 -23.47 -44.50
CA PRO A 281 -27.74 -23.90 -44.17
C PRO A 281 -27.91 -24.52 -42.77
N ARG A 282 -26.81 -24.91 -42.10
CA ARG A 282 -26.83 -25.60 -40.80
C ARG A 282 -26.91 -24.69 -39.57
N GLN A 283 -26.77 -23.37 -39.72
CA GLN A 283 -26.92 -22.44 -38.60
C GLN A 283 -28.33 -21.83 -38.59
N ALA A 284 -29.20 -22.38 -37.73
CA ALA A 284 -30.44 -21.73 -37.35
C ALA A 284 -30.12 -20.45 -36.55
N VAL A 285 -30.52 -19.29 -37.05
CA VAL A 285 -30.48 -18.03 -36.29
C VAL A 285 -31.69 -18.03 -35.36
N PRO A 286 -31.60 -17.75 -34.05
CA PRO A 286 -32.76 -17.72 -33.16
C PRO A 286 -33.77 -16.61 -33.50
N THR A 287 -35.02 -16.73 -33.03
CA THR A 287 -36.04 -15.69 -33.27
C THR A 287 -35.71 -14.43 -32.47
N PRO A 288 -36.13 -13.23 -32.93
CA PRO A 288 -35.91 -11.98 -32.18
C PRO A 288 -36.44 -12.05 -30.74
N ALA A 289 -37.65 -12.60 -30.55
CA ALA A 289 -38.22 -12.81 -29.21
C ALA A 289 -37.37 -13.77 -28.35
N ALA A 290 -36.91 -14.89 -28.91
CA ALA A 290 -36.08 -15.83 -28.17
C ALA A 290 -34.71 -15.24 -27.81
N SER A 291 -34.09 -14.50 -28.72
CA SER A 291 -32.82 -13.78 -28.48
C SER A 291 -32.98 -12.71 -27.41
N ALA A 292 -34.06 -11.92 -27.48
CA ALA A 292 -34.39 -10.91 -26.47
C ALA A 292 -34.60 -11.56 -25.11
N ALA A 293 -35.40 -12.62 -25.05
CA ALA A 293 -35.68 -13.37 -23.83
C ALA A 293 -34.39 -13.90 -23.17
N VAL A 294 -33.54 -14.59 -23.92
CA VAL A 294 -32.27 -15.13 -23.39
C VAL A 294 -31.35 -14.02 -22.92
N GLY A 295 -31.16 -12.97 -23.74
CA GLY A 295 -30.28 -11.87 -23.41
C GLY A 295 -30.75 -11.10 -22.16
N VAL A 296 -32.03 -10.75 -22.09
CA VAL A 296 -32.59 -9.98 -20.97
C VAL A 296 -32.62 -10.81 -19.70
N VAL A 297 -33.01 -12.10 -19.75
CA VAL A 297 -32.97 -12.98 -18.55
C VAL A 297 -31.54 -13.09 -18.02
N ALA A 298 -30.54 -13.33 -18.87
CA ALA A 298 -29.15 -13.35 -18.43
C ALA A 298 -28.68 -12.01 -17.84
N ALA A 299 -29.08 -10.89 -18.44
CA ALA A 299 -28.71 -9.56 -17.94
C ALA A 299 -29.34 -9.27 -16.58
N LEU A 300 -30.62 -9.60 -16.38
CA LEU A 300 -31.29 -9.40 -15.09
C LEU A 300 -30.71 -10.30 -14.00
N ASN A 301 -30.32 -11.54 -14.31
CA ASN A 301 -29.62 -12.41 -13.36
C ASN A 301 -28.31 -11.78 -12.82
N VAL A 302 -27.69 -10.87 -13.58
CA VAL A 302 -26.51 -10.11 -13.13
C VAL A 302 -26.89 -8.83 -12.39
N LEU A 303 -27.86 -8.08 -12.92
CA LEU A 303 -28.20 -6.74 -12.43
C LEU A 303 -29.10 -6.73 -11.19
N ASP A 304 -29.78 -7.84 -10.88
CA ASP A 304 -30.69 -7.96 -9.73
C ASP A 304 -29.97 -8.17 -8.38
N HIS A 305 -28.63 -8.22 -8.40
CA HIS A 305 -27.81 -8.24 -7.19
C HIS A 305 -27.72 -6.86 -6.53
N VAL A 306 -27.74 -6.81 -5.19
CA VAL A 306 -27.73 -5.54 -4.42
C VAL A 306 -26.39 -4.83 -4.48
N SER A 307 -25.28 -5.58 -4.49
CA SER A 307 -23.93 -5.02 -4.47
C SER A 307 -23.22 -5.16 -5.82
N VAL A 308 -22.37 -4.18 -6.13
CA VAL A 308 -21.52 -4.19 -7.34
C VAL A 308 -20.56 -5.38 -7.35
N ALA A 309 -20.11 -5.84 -6.17
CA ALA A 309 -19.24 -6.99 -6.04
C ALA A 309 -19.96 -8.29 -6.45
N ASP A 310 -21.19 -8.50 -5.95
CA ASP A 310 -21.98 -9.70 -6.27
C ASP A 310 -22.41 -9.72 -7.74
N ALA A 311 -22.80 -8.57 -8.30
CA ALA A 311 -23.07 -8.45 -9.73
C ALA A 311 -21.81 -8.74 -10.57
N GLY A 312 -20.64 -8.30 -10.12
CA GLY A 312 -19.36 -8.61 -10.75
C GLY A 312 -19.02 -10.10 -10.71
N GLU A 313 -19.30 -10.78 -9.60
CA GLU A 313 -19.18 -12.24 -9.48
C GLU A 313 -20.08 -12.94 -10.51
N ALA A 314 -21.37 -12.58 -10.54
CA ALA A 314 -22.36 -13.12 -11.45
C ALA A 314 -22.02 -12.88 -12.94
N LEU A 315 -21.28 -11.82 -13.25
CA LEU A 315 -20.82 -11.49 -14.60
C LEU A 315 -19.49 -12.14 -14.99
N ARG A 316 -18.72 -12.70 -14.04
CA ARG A 316 -17.33 -13.13 -14.26
C ARG A 316 -17.18 -14.19 -15.34
N TRP A 317 -18.09 -15.14 -15.41
CA TRP A 317 -18.06 -16.19 -16.43
C TRP A 317 -18.02 -15.59 -17.84
N LEU A 318 -18.73 -14.48 -18.10
CA LEU A 318 -18.77 -13.85 -19.41
C LEU A 318 -17.43 -13.18 -19.77
N VAL A 319 -16.73 -12.63 -18.78
CA VAL A 319 -15.37 -12.09 -18.93
C VAL A 319 -14.38 -13.20 -19.26
N GLN A 320 -14.47 -14.33 -18.55
CA GLN A 320 -13.60 -15.50 -18.77
C GLN A 320 -13.84 -16.13 -20.14
N SER A 321 -15.09 -16.48 -20.48
CA SER A 321 -15.44 -17.06 -21.78
C SER A 321 -15.03 -16.18 -22.96
N SER A 322 -15.14 -14.85 -22.82
CA SER A 322 -14.67 -13.92 -23.85
C SER A 322 -13.15 -14.00 -24.05
N ARG A 323 -12.37 -14.08 -22.96
CA ARG A 323 -10.91 -14.20 -23.01
C ARG A 323 -10.46 -15.55 -23.57
N ASP A 324 -11.13 -16.63 -23.19
CA ASP A 324 -10.85 -17.99 -23.68
C ASP A 324 -11.07 -18.11 -25.20
N GLN A 325 -11.98 -17.31 -25.76
CA GLN A 325 -12.19 -17.19 -27.21
C GLN A 325 -11.19 -16.26 -27.92
N GLY A 326 -10.16 -15.78 -27.20
CA GLY A 326 -9.10 -14.94 -27.74
C GLY A 326 -9.43 -13.45 -27.82
N LEU A 327 -10.54 -12.99 -27.21
CA LEU A 327 -10.84 -11.56 -27.14
C LEU A 327 -10.02 -10.92 -26.03
N SER A 328 -9.35 -9.82 -26.37
CA SER A 328 -8.69 -8.99 -25.37
C SER A 328 -9.75 -8.28 -24.54
N VAL A 329 -9.98 -8.73 -23.30
CA VAL A 329 -10.80 -8.04 -22.30
C VAL A 329 -9.86 -7.46 -21.25
N THR A 330 -9.65 -6.15 -21.26
CA THR A 330 -8.72 -5.42 -20.39
C THR A 330 -9.45 -4.32 -19.64
N ALA A 331 -8.85 -3.82 -18.56
CA ALA A 331 -9.48 -2.75 -17.79
C ALA A 331 -9.59 -1.41 -18.56
N THR A 332 -8.85 -1.27 -19.65
CA THR A 332 -8.92 -0.10 -20.55
C THR A 332 -10.04 -0.19 -21.59
N ASN A 333 -10.51 -1.40 -21.92
CA ASN A 333 -11.57 -1.62 -22.91
C ASN A 333 -12.88 -2.15 -22.33
N ILE A 334 -12.88 -2.45 -21.03
CA ILE A 334 -14.08 -2.72 -20.23
C ILE A 334 -14.87 -1.41 -20.02
N GLY A 335 -16.17 -1.52 -19.71
CA GLY A 335 -17.14 -0.44 -19.96
C GLY A 335 -17.94 -0.73 -21.23
N TRP A 336 -18.40 -1.96 -21.39
CA TRP A 336 -19.10 -2.40 -22.59
C TRP A 336 -20.43 -1.69 -22.73
N GLY A 337 -20.58 -0.87 -23.77
CA GLY A 337 -21.85 -0.22 -24.12
C GLY A 337 -21.77 1.30 -24.11
N LYS A 338 -22.76 1.94 -24.72
CA LYS A 338 -22.91 3.40 -24.73
C LYS A 338 -24.04 3.79 -23.78
N GLY A 339 -23.82 4.84 -22.99
CA GLY A 339 -24.81 5.36 -22.03
C GLY A 339 -25.03 4.48 -20.80
N ILE A 340 -24.10 3.55 -20.53
CA ILE A 340 -24.16 2.66 -19.37
C ILE A 340 -23.93 3.42 -18.05
N SER A 341 -24.48 2.90 -16.96
CA SER A 341 -24.34 3.48 -15.63
C SER A 341 -22.96 3.21 -15.02
N ALA A 342 -22.57 4.05 -14.05
CA ALA A 342 -21.37 3.81 -13.26
C ALA A 342 -21.45 2.49 -12.45
N ALA A 343 -22.66 2.08 -12.05
CA ALA A 343 -22.88 0.82 -11.34
C ALA A 343 -22.53 -0.39 -12.20
N LEU A 344 -22.96 -0.42 -13.47
CA LEU A 344 -22.57 -1.50 -14.39
C LEU A 344 -21.07 -1.46 -14.69
N VAL A 345 -20.48 -0.27 -14.89
CA VAL A 345 -19.02 -0.16 -15.08
C VAL A 345 -18.27 -0.74 -13.88
N GLY A 346 -18.71 -0.43 -12.65
CA GLY A 346 -18.17 -1.00 -11.43
C GLY A 346 -18.31 -2.52 -11.37
N ALA A 347 -19.45 -3.06 -11.79
CA ALA A 347 -19.69 -4.51 -11.79
C ALA A 347 -18.80 -5.21 -12.82
N GLN A 348 -18.63 -4.63 -14.00
CA GLN A 348 -17.70 -5.13 -15.01
C GLN A 348 -16.24 -5.10 -14.52
N LEU A 349 -15.82 -4.02 -13.84
CA LEU A 349 -14.49 -3.94 -13.23
C LEU A 349 -14.32 -4.98 -12.11
N ALA A 350 -15.33 -5.18 -11.26
CA ALA A 350 -15.31 -6.21 -10.22
C ALA A 350 -15.23 -7.63 -10.81
N ALA A 351 -15.91 -7.89 -11.92
CA ALA A 351 -15.82 -9.15 -12.66
C ALA A 351 -14.39 -9.41 -13.17
N LEU A 352 -13.73 -8.36 -13.68
CA LEU A 352 -12.36 -8.41 -14.19
C LEU A 352 -11.29 -8.47 -13.09
N GLY A 353 -11.60 -7.98 -11.89
CA GLY A 353 -10.67 -7.75 -10.78
C GLY A 353 -9.67 -8.87 -10.51
N PRO A 354 -10.10 -10.15 -10.34
CA PRO A 354 -9.20 -11.27 -10.09
C PRO A 354 -8.21 -11.59 -11.22
N LEU A 355 -8.43 -11.03 -12.40
CA LEU A 355 -7.59 -11.24 -13.59
C LEU A 355 -6.66 -10.06 -13.88
N LEU A 356 -6.64 -9.06 -13.00
CA LEU A 356 -5.77 -7.89 -13.09
C LEU A 356 -4.53 -8.10 -12.21
N ASN A 357 -3.40 -7.53 -12.62
CA ASN A 357 -2.23 -7.44 -11.76
C ASN A 357 -2.51 -6.50 -10.56
N PRO A 358 -1.70 -6.55 -9.48
CA PRO A 358 -1.92 -5.75 -8.27
C PRO A 358 -1.97 -4.24 -8.50
N SER A 359 -1.11 -3.71 -9.38
CA SER A 359 -1.06 -2.28 -9.64
C SER A 359 -2.33 -1.80 -10.36
N ASP A 360 -2.85 -2.57 -11.31
CA ASP A 360 -4.13 -2.28 -11.94
C ASP A 360 -5.28 -2.45 -10.96
N GLN A 361 -5.28 -3.47 -10.10
CA GLN A 361 -6.32 -3.60 -9.07
C GLN A 361 -6.41 -2.35 -8.17
N LEU A 362 -5.28 -1.69 -7.87
CA LEU A 362 -5.25 -0.41 -7.15
C LEU A 362 -5.75 0.76 -8.01
N ARG A 363 -5.29 0.86 -9.27
CA ARG A 363 -5.73 1.92 -10.21
C ARG A 363 -7.24 1.96 -10.42
N TYR A 364 -7.86 0.79 -10.55
CA TYR A 364 -9.29 0.62 -10.78
C TYR A 364 -10.11 0.49 -9.48
N ARG A 365 -9.46 0.63 -8.30
CA ARG A 365 -10.10 0.58 -6.97
C ARG A 365 -10.91 -0.70 -6.75
N ILE A 366 -10.37 -1.84 -7.16
CA ILE A 366 -11.04 -3.15 -7.05
C ILE A 366 -11.31 -3.49 -5.57
N GLY A 367 -12.53 -3.98 -5.29
CA GLY A 367 -12.97 -4.33 -3.94
C GLY A 367 -13.56 -3.17 -3.13
N THR A 368 -13.59 -1.96 -3.68
CA THR A 368 -14.43 -0.89 -3.12
C THR A 368 -15.91 -1.14 -3.46
N PRO A 369 -16.86 -0.49 -2.75
CA PRO A 369 -18.29 -0.55 -3.10
C PRO A 369 -18.60 -0.11 -4.53
N MET A 370 -17.75 0.75 -5.11
CA MET A 370 -17.89 1.26 -6.47
C MET A 370 -16.51 1.35 -7.15
N PRO A 371 -16.00 0.26 -7.75
CA PRO A 371 -14.80 0.31 -8.57
C PRO A 371 -15.01 1.22 -9.78
N THR A 372 -13.98 1.95 -10.18
CA THR A 372 -14.09 2.99 -11.22
C THR A 372 -12.82 3.10 -12.04
N HIS A 373 -12.93 3.57 -13.29
CA HIS A 373 -11.76 3.94 -14.07
C HIS A 373 -10.94 5.05 -13.37
N PRO A 374 -9.61 5.10 -13.59
CA PRO A 374 -8.77 6.17 -13.09
C PRO A 374 -9.27 7.55 -13.51
N ALA A 375 -9.11 8.53 -12.62
CA ALA A 375 -9.46 9.91 -12.91
C ALA A 375 -8.73 10.38 -14.20
N PRO A 376 -9.42 11.17 -15.05
CA PRO A 376 -8.77 11.77 -16.21
C PRO A 376 -7.80 12.89 -15.84
N SER A 377 -7.94 13.49 -14.66
CA SER A 377 -7.12 14.60 -14.18
C SER A 377 -6.06 14.17 -13.16
N ASP A 378 -4.90 14.82 -13.18
CA ASP A 378 -3.81 14.55 -12.23
C ASP A 378 -3.99 15.21 -10.85
N VAL A 379 -5.14 15.85 -10.59
CA VAL A 379 -5.41 16.56 -9.32
C VAL A 379 -5.21 15.66 -8.11
N HIS A 380 -5.78 14.45 -8.14
CA HIS A 380 -5.67 13.47 -7.05
C HIS A 380 -4.20 13.08 -6.80
N SER A 381 -3.48 12.67 -7.84
CA SER A 381 -2.08 12.27 -7.76
C SER A 381 -1.18 13.41 -7.29
N ASN A 382 -1.46 14.66 -7.70
CA ASN A 382 -0.70 15.84 -7.29
C ASN A 382 -0.90 16.18 -5.80
N ILE A 383 -2.10 15.99 -5.26
CA ILE A 383 -2.36 16.14 -3.83
C ILE A 383 -1.57 15.08 -3.04
N LEU A 384 -1.64 13.83 -3.47
CA LEU A 384 -0.91 12.73 -2.83
C LEU A 384 0.61 12.92 -2.91
N ALA A 385 1.15 13.37 -4.05
CA ALA A 385 2.58 13.61 -4.24
C ALA A 385 3.19 14.60 -3.23
N LYS A 386 2.41 15.63 -2.85
CA LYS A 386 2.78 16.61 -1.81
C LYS A 386 2.77 16.01 -0.42
N ARG A 387 1.78 15.17 -0.12
CA ARG A 387 1.50 14.66 1.23
C ARG A 387 2.24 13.36 1.57
N LEU A 388 2.74 12.63 0.57
CA LEU A 388 3.39 11.34 0.77
C LEU A 388 4.90 11.48 1.00
N PRO A 389 5.45 10.89 2.07
CA PRO A 389 6.89 10.68 2.20
C PRO A 389 7.38 9.56 1.25
N PRO A 390 8.66 9.58 0.81
CA PRO A 390 9.27 8.49 0.05
C PRO A 390 9.21 7.15 0.78
N MET A 391 9.40 7.17 2.10
CA MET A 391 9.21 6.02 2.96
C MET A 391 7.97 6.24 3.83
N LEU A 392 6.89 5.53 3.50
CA LEU A 392 5.62 5.60 4.22
C LEU A 392 5.79 5.51 5.75
N TRP A 393 4.96 6.18 6.53
CA TRP A 393 5.05 6.18 8.00
C TRP A 393 5.02 4.75 8.59
N PRO A 394 5.89 4.44 9.57
CA PRO A 394 5.91 3.13 10.23
C PRO A 394 4.56 2.75 10.86
N ALA A 395 3.84 3.72 11.43
CA ALA A 395 2.51 3.52 12.02
C ALA A 395 1.52 2.84 11.06
N TRP A 396 1.65 3.11 9.76
CA TRP A 396 0.89 2.45 8.71
C TRP A 396 1.61 1.22 8.15
N SER A 397 2.89 1.34 7.76
CA SER A 397 3.59 0.27 7.03
C SER A 397 3.82 -1.00 7.83
N LEU A 398 3.89 -0.92 9.17
CA LEU A 398 4.13 -2.09 10.03
C LEU A 398 2.97 -3.09 9.97
N ARG A 399 1.73 -2.61 9.83
CA ARG A 399 0.52 -3.43 9.71
C ARG A 399 0.47 -4.24 8.40
N PHE A 400 1.27 -3.87 7.40
CA PHE A 400 1.40 -4.58 6.12
C PHE A 400 2.64 -5.48 6.06
N SER A 401 3.31 -5.71 7.19
CA SER A 401 4.49 -6.57 7.24
C SER A 401 4.13 -8.00 6.87
N ILE A 402 4.81 -8.55 5.86
CA ILE A 402 4.69 -9.94 5.45
C ILE A 402 6.05 -10.64 5.52
N PRO A 403 6.10 -11.97 5.66
CA PRO A 403 7.36 -12.71 5.63
C PRO A 403 8.19 -12.37 4.38
N LYS A 404 9.51 -12.29 4.53
CA LYS A 404 10.47 -12.02 3.45
C LYS A 404 10.38 -10.62 2.81
N CYS A 405 9.52 -9.71 3.31
CA CYS A 405 9.49 -8.31 2.88
C CYS A 405 9.92 -7.38 4.02
N TYR A 406 11.12 -6.83 3.92
CA TYR A 406 11.66 -5.92 4.94
C TYR A 406 11.07 -4.52 4.79
N GLN A 407 10.95 -3.78 5.91
CA GLN A 407 10.42 -2.41 5.94
C GLN A 407 11.16 -1.45 4.99
N ARG A 408 12.44 -1.71 4.69
CA ARG A 408 13.23 -0.93 3.73
C ARG A 408 12.68 -0.98 2.29
N GLN A 409 12.09 -2.11 1.89
CA GLN A 409 11.46 -2.27 0.58
C GLN A 409 9.97 -1.97 0.66
N LEU A 410 9.32 -2.38 1.74
CA LEU A 410 7.88 -2.21 1.93
C LEU A 410 7.49 -0.73 2.00
N ARG A 411 8.16 0.09 2.83
CA ARG A 411 7.78 1.50 3.03
C ARG A 411 7.77 2.31 1.74
N PRO A 412 8.82 2.27 0.89
CA PRO A 412 8.77 2.89 -0.43
C PRO A 412 7.73 2.32 -1.37
N ALA A 413 7.60 0.99 -1.41
CA ALA A 413 6.64 0.34 -2.30
C ALA A 413 5.19 0.74 -1.96
N LEU A 414 4.86 0.81 -0.67
CA LEU A 414 3.54 1.27 -0.22
C LEU A 414 3.31 2.74 -0.57
N ALA A 415 4.29 3.62 -0.35
CA ALA A 415 4.16 5.03 -0.74
C ALA A 415 3.85 5.19 -2.24
N VAL A 416 4.54 4.42 -3.09
CA VAL A 416 4.26 4.40 -4.54
C VAL A 416 2.91 3.76 -4.84
N ALA A 417 2.52 2.69 -4.15
CA ALA A 417 1.22 2.03 -4.35
C ALA A 417 0.04 2.98 -4.12
N LEU A 418 0.15 3.89 -3.14
CA LEU A 418 -0.88 4.90 -2.87
C LEU A 418 -1.06 5.89 -4.02
N LEU A 419 0.01 6.25 -4.73
CA LEU A 419 -0.07 7.12 -5.92
C LEU A 419 -0.74 6.44 -7.13
N LEU A 420 -0.76 5.10 -7.16
CA LEU A 420 -1.43 4.36 -8.23
C LEU A 420 -2.95 4.40 -8.07
N VAL A 421 -3.45 4.54 -6.85
CA VAL A 421 -4.88 4.53 -6.56
C VAL A 421 -5.55 5.65 -7.35
N HIS A 422 -6.54 5.28 -8.17
CA HIS A 422 -7.30 6.19 -9.00
C HIS A 422 -6.49 7.03 -10.01
N SER A 423 -5.25 6.62 -10.34
CA SER A 423 -4.37 7.35 -11.27
C SER A 423 -3.99 6.54 -12.51
N ARG A 424 -3.48 7.23 -13.54
CA ARG A 424 -2.95 6.62 -14.78
C ARG A 424 -1.42 6.50 -14.75
N LEU A 425 -0.79 6.78 -13.60
CA LEU A 425 0.66 6.83 -13.48
C LEU A 425 1.28 5.44 -13.62
N SER A 426 2.44 5.38 -14.28
CA SER A 426 3.29 4.18 -14.26
C SER A 426 3.97 4.01 -12.90
N LEU A 427 4.49 2.81 -12.63
CA LEU A 427 5.27 2.55 -11.41
C LEU A 427 6.54 3.43 -11.35
N ASP A 428 7.22 3.60 -12.48
CA ASP A 428 8.45 4.39 -12.55
C ASP A 428 8.19 5.90 -12.45
N ASP A 429 7.10 6.40 -13.03
CA ASP A 429 6.71 7.81 -12.87
C ASP A 429 6.28 8.09 -11.43
N SER A 430 5.52 7.18 -10.81
CA SER A 430 5.12 7.31 -9.41
C SER A 430 6.34 7.28 -8.48
N ALA A 431 7.30 6.37 -8.73
CA ALA A 431 8.56 6.32 -7.98
C ALA A 431 9.36 7.62 -8.10
N ARG A 432 9.39 8.23 -9.30
CA ARG A 432 10.07 9.51 -9.54
C ARG A 432 9.40 10.68 -8.83
N ILE A 433 8.07 10.70 -8.73
CA ILE A 433 7.30 11.78 -8.09
C ILE A 433 7.59 11.91 -6.59
N VAL A 434 7.76 10.77 -5.88
CA VAL A 434 8.05 10.75 -4.44
C VAL A 434 9.53 10.56 -4.10
N ASP A 435 10.43 10.63 -5.09
CA ASP A 435 11.87 10.39 -4.92
C ASP A 435 12.14 9.03 -4.22
N SER A 436 11.44 7.98 -4.68
CA SER A 436 11.52 6.64 -4.09
C SER A 436 12.96 6.08 -4.19
N PRO A 437 13.50 5.47 -3.13
CA PRO A 437 14.83 4.85 -3.14
C PRO A 437 14.88 3.49 -3.87
N ILE A 438 13.75 2.99 -4.37
CA ILE A 438 13.66 1.75 -5.15
C ILE A 438 12.95 2.01 -6.49
N ASN A 439 13.30 1.25 -7.51
CA ASN A 439 12.77 1.37 -8.87
C ASN A 439 11.43 0.63 -9.06
N GLY A 440 10.75 0.85 -10.20
CA GLY A 440 9.46 0.24 -10.51
C GLY A 440 9.46 -1.29 -10.47
N GLN A 441 10.56 -1.94 -10.86
CA GLN A 441 10.69 -3.41 -10.82
C GLN A 441 10.67 -3.95 -9.39
N ALA A 442 11.43 -3.34 -8.48
CA ALA A 442 11.42 -3.71 -7.06
C ALA A 442 10.05 -3.49 -6.42
N ILE A 443 9.36 -2.40 -6.79
CA ILE A 443 8.00 -2.09 -6.30
C ILE A 443 7.00 -3.13 -6.81
N SER A 444 7.05 -3.48 -8.10
CA SER A 444 6.23 -4.54 -8.69
C SER A 444 6.41 -5.86 -7.95
N ARG A 445 7.66 -6.22 -7.60
CA ARG A 445 7.95 -7.43 -6.83
C ARG A 445 7.33 -7.40 -5.42
N VAL A 446 7.36 -6.25 -4.74
CA VAL A 446 6.71 -6.10 -3.43
C VAL A 446 5.19 -6.23 -3.55
N LEU A 447 4.58 -5.61 -4.56
CA LEU A 447 3.14 -5.74 -4.80
C LEU A 447 2.71 -7.20 -5.09
N GLN A 448 3.51 -7.94 -5.85
CA GLN A 448 3.28 -9.38 -6.06
C GLN A 448 3.37 -10.17 -4.76
N LEU A 449 4.36 -9.89 -3.90
CA LEU A 449 4.48 -10.55 -2.60
C LEU A 449 3.27 -10.24 -1.68
N LEU A 450 2.70 -9.05 -1.78
CA LEU A 450 1.49 -8.67 -1.05
C LEU A 450 0.24 -9.36 -1.62
N GLU A 451 0.17 -9.55 -2.94
CA GLU A 451 -0.91 -10.27 -3.62
C GLU A 451 -0.90 -11.77 -3.30
N ASP A 452 0.28 -12.38 -3.21
CA ASP A 452 0.46 -13.80 -2.85
C ASP A 452 -0.01 -14.10 -1.41
N HIS A 453 -0.30 -13.09 -0.59
CA HIS A 453 -0.74 -13.25 0.79
C HIS A 453 -2.26 -13.50 0.87
N GLU A 454 -2.70 -14.41 1.76
CA GLU A 454 -4.12 -14.80 1.90
C GLU A 454 -5.07 -13.61 2.20
N HIS A 455 -4.56 -12.60 2.91
CA HIS A 455 -5.29 -11.38 3.25
C HIS A 455 -5.16 -10.25 2.21
N TRP A 456 -4.76 -10.54 0.97
CA TRP A 456 -4.65 -9.55 -0.10
C TRP A 456 -5.89 -8.64 -0.25
N PRO A 457 -7.14 -9.13 -0.19
CA PRO A 457 -8.32 -8.25 -0.25
C PRO A 457 -8.34 -7.15 0.84
N ASN A 458 -7.94 -7.49 2.07
CA ASN A 458 -7.85 -6.53 3.17
C ASN A 458 -6.65 -5.59 3.00
N ILE A 459 -5.51 -6.10 2.52
CA ILE A 459 -4.34 -5.28 2.20
C ILE A 459 -4.70 -4.23 1.15
N ARG A 460 -5.29 -4.67 0.03
CA ARG A 460 -5.72 -3.80 -1.07
C ARG A 460 -6.73 -2.76 -0.59
N ALA A 461 -7.73 -3.16 0.19
CA ALA A 461 -8.69 -2.24 0.80
C ALA A 461 -8.00 -1.20 1.69
N GLY A 462 -7.02 -1.61 2.50
CA GLY A 462 -6.21 -0.71 3.33
C GLY A 462 -5.46 0.33 2.49
N LEU A 463 -4.79 -0.09 1.40
CA LEU A 463 -4.09 0.83 0.50
C LEU A 463 -5.03 1.84 -0.16
N ILE A 464 -6.23 1.42 -0.57
CA ILE A 464 -7.22 2.32 -1.16
C ILE A 464 -7.72 3.32 -0.12
N ARG A 465 -8.08 2.86 1.10
CA ARG A 465 -8.53 3.75 2.20
C ARG A 465 -7.46 4.76 2.61
N MET A 466 -6.19 4.35 2.64
CA MET A 466 -5.06 5.24 2.93
C MET A 466 -4.94 6.35 1.88
N ALA A 467 -5.04 6.02 0.59
CA ALA A 467 -4.97 7.01 -0.48
C ALA A 467 -6.18 7.97 -0.43
N GLU A 468 -7.38 7.45 -0.16
CA GLU A 468 -8.58 8.27 0.01
C GLU A 468 -8.49 9.22 1.21
N TYR A 469 -8.01 8.73 2.35
CA TYR A 469 -7.75 9.54 3.55
C TYR A 469 -6.75 10.67 3.23
N LEU A 470 -5.61 10.34 2.61
CA LEU A 470 -4.59 11.34 2.29
C LEU A 470 -5.02 12.34 1.21
N ALA A 471 -6.02 12.03 0.40
CA ALA A 471 -6.54 12.94 -0.61
C ALA A 471 -7.60 13.91 -0.05
N THR A 472 -8.29 13.52 1.02
CA THR A 472 -9.43 14.26 1.59
C THR A 472 -9.05 15.04 2.85
N GLU A 473 -8.31 14.42 3.75
CA GLU A 473 -7.95 15.00 5.05
C GLU A 473 -6.76 15.95 4.98
N ASN A 474 -6.62 16.81 5.99
CA ASN A 474 -5.49 17.73 6.05
C ASN A 474 -4.23 17.04 6.60
N VAL A 475 -3.19 16.94 5.76
CA VAL A 475 -1.86 16.47 6.18
C VAL A 475 -0.97 17.69 6.41
N PRO A 476 -0.43 17.88 7.63
CA PRO A 476 0.22 19.14 8.00
C PRO A 476 1.64 19.33 7.46
N ILE A 477 2.20 18.34 6.78
CA ILE A 477 3.57 18.39 6.24
C ILE A 477 3.52 18.30 4.72
N ASP A 478 4.15 19.27 4.02
CA ASP A 478 4.43 19.16 2.58
C ASP A 478 5.74 18.39 2.37
N TYR A 479 5.63 17.08 2.20
CA TYR A 479 6.79 16.22 1.96
C TYR A 479 7.46 16.50 0.61
N GLN A 480 6.76 17.01 -0.40
CA GLN A 480 7.39 17.41 -1.66
C GLN A 480 8.36 18.56 -1.44
N LEU A 481 8.02 19.51 -0.58
CA LEU A 481 8.92 20.57 -0.13
C LEU A 481 10.05 20.01 0.74
N ARG A 482 9.73 19.20 1.77
CA ARG A 482 10.73 18.64 2.72
C ARG A 482 11.85 17.87 2.03
N ARG A 483 11.58 17.14 0.94
CA ARG A 483 12.60 16.38 0.20
C ARG A 483 13.63 17.24 -0.52
N ARG A 484 13.30 18.50 -0.82
CA ARG A 484 14.13 19.43 -1.60
C ARG A 484 14.93 20.40 -0.72
N LEU A 485 14.78 20.31 0.61
CA LEU A 485 15.50 21.16 1.55
C LEU A 485 17.00 20.83 1.61
N ASN A 486 17.80 21.84 1.94
CA ASN A 486 19.23 21.66 2.19
C ASN A 486 19.47 21.21 3.63
N TYR A 487 19.72 19.91 3.82
CA TYR A 487 19.98 19.35 5.15
C TYR A 487 21.43 19.48 5.63
N SER A 488 22.34 20.10 4.86
CA SER A 488 23.79 20.07 5.16
C SER A 488 24.18 20.62 6.54
N GLN A 489 23.36 21.52 7.10
CA GLN A 489 23.55 22.12 8.44
C GLN A 489 22.64 21.50 9.52
N LEU A 490 21.97 20.37 9.23
CA LEU A 490 21.14 19.67 10.19
C LEU A 490 22.01 19.14 11.34
N LEU A 491 21.68 19.50 12.58
CA LEU A 491 22.33 19.03 13.81
C LEU A 491 23.89 19.04 13.75
N PRO A 492 24.54 20.21 13.76
CA PRO A 492 26.00 20.29 13.82
C PRO A 492 26.58 19.57 15.04
N ASP A 493 27.82 19.08 14.96
CA ASP A 493 28.46 18.30 16.03
C ASP A 493 28.49 19.06 17.38
N MET A 494 28.69 20.39 17.32
CA MET A 494 28.65 21.26 18.49
C MET A 494 27.27 21.31 19.15
N THR A 495 26.21 21.39 18.36
CA THR A 495 24.82 21.38 18.83
C THR A 495 24.45 20.01 19.41
N TRP A 496 24.86 18.91 18.76
CA TRP A 496 24.69 17.57 19.32
C TRP A 496 25.39 17.42 20.68
N ALA A 497 26.63 17.91 20.79
CA ALA A 497 27.36 17.89 22.04
C ALA A 497 26.67 18.72 23.13
N GLN A 498 26.06 19.85 22.77
CA GLN A 498 25.26 20.67 23.67
C GLN A 498 24.00 19.93 24.15
N ILE A 499 23.21 19.38 23.23
CA ILE A 499 22.02 18.59 23.57
C ILE A 499 22.40 17.42 24.49
N CYS A 500 23.50 16.71 24.20
CA CYS A 500 23.97 15.62 25.05
C CYS A 500 24.35 16.08 26.47
N ARG A 501 24.94 17.28 26.61
CA ARG A 501 25.24 17.88 27.92
C ARG A 501 23.95 18.20 28.66
N ASP A 502 22.99 18.81 27.98
CA ASP A 502 21.73 19.27 28.58
C ASP A 502 20.83 18.11 29.02
N THR A 503 20.77 17.04 28.23
CA THR A 503 19.89 15.90 28.50
C THR A 503 20.58 14.75 29.23
N GLY A 504 21.87 14.89 29.57
CA GLY A 504 22.67 13.85 30.20
C GLY A 504 22.91 12.62 29.33
N THR A 505 22.79 12.74 28.01
CA THR A 505 22.94 11.63 27.06
C THR A 505 24.41 11.25 26.88
N PRO A 506 24.80 9.97 27.07
CA PRO A 506 26.17 9.53 26.84
C PRO A 506 26.56 9.59 25.36
N GLY A 507 27.80 10.04 25.08
CA GLY A 507 28.40 9.94 23.75
C GLY A 507 28.24 11.19 22.87
N ALA A 508 28.81 12.32 23.28
CA ALA A 508 28.94 13.54 22.48
C ALA A 508 29.94 13.42 21.29
N GLY A 509 30.45 12.22 21.00
CA GLY A 509 31.41 12.00 19.92
C GLY A 509 30.79 12.10 18.52
N THR A 510 31.60 12.46 17.53
CA THR A 510 31.22 12.68 16.13
C THR A 510 30.49 11.49 15.49
N ALA A 511 30.87 10.26 15.84
CA ALA A 511 30.22 9.05 15.34
C ALA A 511 28.74 8.92 15.75
N ARG A 512 28.40 9.31 17.00
CA ARG A 512 27.01 9.27 17.50
C ARG A 512 26.22 10.49 17.03
N ALA A 513 26.88 11.64 16.88
CA ALA A 513 26.30 12.82 16.22
C ALA A 513 25.81 12.49 14.81
N LYS A 514 26.62 11.78 14.02
CA LYS A 514 26.26 11.33 12.67
C LYS A 514 25.02 10.42 12.67
N ILE A 515 24.89 9.53 13.65
CA ILE A 515 23.73 8.63 13.79
C ILE A 515 22.47 9.44 14.14
N ALA A 516 22.54 10.32 15.14
CA ALA A 516 21.42 11.18 15.54
C ALA A 516 20.98 12.11 14.40
N ARG A 517 21.94 12.68 13.67
CA ARG A 517 21.70 13.53 12.50
C ARG A 517 21.02 12.76 11.37
N SER A 518 21.49 11.55 11.05
CA SER A 518 20.86 10.68 10.06
C SER A 518 19.45 10.23 10.48
N TYR A 519 19.23 9.98 11.77
CA TYR A 519 17.90 9.70 12.30
C TYR A 519 16.95 10.91 12.11
N LEU A 520 17.37 12.11 12.49
CA LEU A 520 16.59 13.33 12.25
C LEU A 520 16.31 13.57 10.77
N PHE A 521 17.28 13.33 9.89
CA PHE A 521 17.09 13.44 8.45
C PHE A 521 15.98 12.52 7.94
N GLU A 522 15.95 11.25 8.37
CA GLU A 522 14.88 10.32 7.98
C GLU A 522 13.50 10.79 8.47
N GLN A 523 13.43 11.32 9.69
CA GLN A 523 12.17 11.81 10.27
C GLN A 523 11.63 13.06 9.55
N LEU A 524 12.51 14.01 9.19
CA LEU A 524 12.11 15.29 8.60
C LEU A 524 11.80 15.21 7.11
N SER A 525 12.62 14.44 6.37
CA SER A 525 12.52 14.35 4.90
C SER A 525 11.66 13.19 4.43
N GLY A 526 11.54 12.14 5.23
CA GLY A 526 10.97 10.85 4.82
C GLY A 526 11.85 10.05 3.85
N LEU A 527 13.06 10.53 3.53
CA LEU A 527 14.06 9.81 2.72
C LEU A 527 14.86 8.85 3.61
N PRO A 528 15.43 7.76 3.06
CA PRO A 528 16.31 6.88 3.82
C PRO A 528 17.61 7.59 4.22
N SER A 529 18.22 7.18 5.34
CA SER A 529 19.46 7.77 5.86
C SER A 529 20.63 7.71 4.87
N ALA A 530 20.58 6.77 3.91
CA ALA A 530 21.57 6.62 2.85
C ALA A 530 21.55 7.79 1.84
N ALA A 531 20.42 8.51 1.72
CA ALA A 531 20.30 9.69 0.88
C ALA A 531 20.80 10.98 1.56
N ALA A 532 21.22 10.91 2.83
CA ALA A 532 21.70 12.08 3.56
C ALA A 532 23.04 12.59 2.97
N PRO A 533 23.30 13.92 2.95
CA PRO A 533 24.52 14.50 2.38
C PRO A 533 25.84 13.98 2.97
N TRP A 534 25.82 13.55 4.24
CA TRP A 534 26.97 12.98 4.96
C TRP A 534 26.97 11.44 4.98
N GLY A 535 26.06 10.80 4.26
CA GLY A 535 25.79 9.35 4.34
C GLY A 535 27.02 8.48 4.05
N ALA A 536 27.17 7.42 4.84
CA ALA A 536 27.99 6.26 4.47
C ALA A 536 27.03 5.08 4.26
N ASP A 537 26.96 4.50 3.06
CA ASP A 537 26.04 3.40 2.74
C ASP A 537 26.59 2.05 3.23
N ASP A 538 26.67 1.89 4.55
CA ASP A 538 27.02 0.64 5.20
C ASP A 538 25.81 0.03 5.95
N SER A 539 25.71 -1.29 5.91
CA SER A 539 24.69 -2.08 6.63
C SER A 539 24.74 -1.89 8.15
N ALA A 540 25.95 -1.83 8.74
CA ALA A 540 26.08 -1.66 10.18
C ALA A 540 25.76 -0.22 10.60
N PHE A 541 26.09 0.78 9.77
CA PHE A 541 25.66 2.17 10.00
C PHE A 541 24.12 2.31 10.00
N ARG A 542 23.44 1.77 8.99
CA ARG A 542 21.96 1.80 8.91
C ARG A 542 21.29 1.13 10.11
N THR A 543 21.83 -0.01 10.55
CA THR A 543 21.31 -0.71 11.74
C THR A 543 21.45 0.14 13.00
N ARG A 544 22.53 0.90 13.15
CA ARG A 544 22.73 1.83 14.27
C ARG A 544 21.76 3.02 14.22
N VAL A 545 21.46 3.55 13.03
CA VAL A 545 20.42 4.59 12.85
C VAL A 545 19.04 4.05 13.21
N ALA A 546 18.66 2.88 12.70
CA ALA A 546 17.37 2.24 13.00
C ALA A 546 17.22 1.87 14.49
N ASN A 547 18.31 1.57 15.19
CA ASN A 547 18.30 1.27 16.63
C ASN A 547 18.41 2.51 17.52
N PHE A 548 18.63 3.70 16.96
CA PHE A 548 18.74 4.93 17.74
C PHE A 548 17.55 5.20 18.69
N PRO A 549 16.29 4.85 18.34
CA PRO A 549 15.16 4.99 19.27
C PRO A 549 15.33 4.30 20.62
N GLN A 550 16.14 3.23 20.71
CA GLN A 550 16.44 2.56 21.98
C GLN A 550 17.14 3.48 23.00
N HIS A 551 17.77 4.55 22.52
CA HIS A 551 18.53 5.50 23.32
C HIS A 551 17.80 6.84 23.53
N LEU A 552 16.57 6.98 23.03
CA LEU A 552 15.77 8.18 23.21
C LEU A 552 15.20 8.20 24.63
N SER A 553 15.69 9.13 25.46
CA SER A 553 14.99 9.55 26.66
C SER A 553 13.94 10.62 26.32
N PRO A 554 12.92 10.84 27.17
CA PRO A 554 11.94 11.91 26.95
C PRO A 554 12.61 13.29 26.82
N ALA A 555 13.66 13.56 27.61
CA ALA A 555 14.43 14.81 27.52
C ALA A 555 15.20 14.93 26.20
N LEU A 556 15.84 13.84 25.74
CA LEU A 556 16.53 13.83 24.45
C LEU A 556 15.56 13.99 23.27
N SER A 557 14.41 13.33 23.34
CA SER A 557 13.37 13.42 22.31
C SER A 557 12.84 14.86 22.20
N ALA A 558 12.56 15.52 23.33
CA ALA A 558 12.11 16.91 23.36
C ALA A 558 13.15 17.87 22.76
N ALA A 559 14.43 17.76 23.18
CA ALA A 559 15.50 18.62 22.66
C ALA A 559 15.76 18.42 21.16
N LEU A 560 15.66 17.18 20.67
CA LEU A 560 15.77 16.90 19.23
C LEU A 560 14.57 17.43 18.44
N TYR A 561 13.37 17.39 19.02
CA TYR A 561 12.17 17.93 18.41
C TYR A 561 12.23 19.47 18.30
N GLU A 562 12.62 20.14 19.38
CA GLU A 562 12.83 21.59 19.42
C GLU A 562 13.87 22.03 18.39
N HIS A 563 15.04 21.37 18.36
CA HIS A 563 16.07 21.66 17.37
C HIS A 563 15.59 21.42 15.93
N ALA A 564 14.78 20.38 15.69
CA ALA A 564 14.22 20.13 14.38
C ALA A 564 13.21 21.22 13.96
N GLN A 565 12.44 21.76 14.91
CA GLN A 565 11.50 22.85 14.68
C GLN A 565 12.22 24.18 14.38
N GLU A 566 13.31 24.47 15.10
CA GLU A 566 14.21 25.59 14.80
C GLU A 566 14.82 25.47 13.41
N PHE A 567 15.35 24.29 13.06
CA PHE A 567 15.92 24.03 11.75
C PHE A 567 14.92 24.28 10.62
N LEU A 568 13.68 23.80 10.76
CA LEU A 568 12.62 24.04 9.77
C LEU A 568 12.24 25.52 9.67
N SER A 569 12.18 26.21 10.81
CA SER A 569 11.90 27.65 10.86
C SER A 569 12.98 28.47 10.15
N HIS A 570 14.25 28.06 10.27
CA HIS A 570 15.38 28.65 9.55
C HIS A 570 15.33 28.39 8.03
N MET A 571 14.64 27.34 7.60
CA MET A 571 14.39 27.02 6.18
C MET A 571 13.07 27.61 5.67
N ASP A 572 12.50 28.61 6.35
CA ASP A 572 11.23 29.28 6.05
C ASP A 572 9.98 28.37 6.06
N ILE A 573 10.05 27.21 6.73
CA ILE A 573 8.88 26.35 6.96
C ILE A 573 8.30 26.66 8.34
N LYS A 574 7.19 27.41 8.36
CA LYS A 574 6.48 27.82 9.57
C LYS A 574 5.12 27.13 9.66
N GLY A 575 4.78 26.62 10.85
CA GLY A 575 3.47 26.01 11.13
C GLY A 575 3.37 24.51 10.82
N GLU A 576 4.39 23.90 10.21
CA GLU A 576 4.46 22.44 10.08
C GLU A 576 5.13 21.80 11.30
N PRO A 577 4.63 20.66 11.82
CA PRO A 577 5.35 19.90 12.82
C PRO A 577 6.61 19.24 12.23
N PRO A 578 7.69 19.03 13.01
CA PRO A 578 8.85 18.26 12.59
C PRO A 578 8.51 16.86 12.09
N VAL A 579 7.64 16.16 12.82
CA VAL A 579 7.18 14.80 12.53
C VAL A 579 5.67 14.74 12.68
N TRP A 580 5.02 13.99 11.79
CA TRP A 580 3.60 13.68 11.85
C TRP A 580 3.38 12.23 11.42
N SER A 581 2.36 11.59 11.97
CA SER A 581 1.90 10.27 11.54
C SER A 581 0.37 10.24 11.43
N PRO A 582 -0.17 9.54 10.44
CA PRO A 582 -1.61 9.41 10.26
C PRO A 582 -2.26 8.53 11.34
N PRO A 583 -3.59 8.64 11.53
CA PRO A 583 -4.33 7.87 12.52
C PRO A 583 -4.49 6.39 12.12
N ALA A 584 -4.68 5.54 13.13
CA ALA A 584 -4.84 4.09 12.98
C ALA A 584 -6.24 3.66 12.49
N ASN A 585 -7.27 4.47 12.76
CA ASN A 585 -8.68 4.16 12.47
C ASN A 585 -9.01 3.96 10.98
N VAL A 586 -8.11 4.38 10.07
CA VAL A 586 -8.22 4.09 8.63
C VAL A 586 -8.31 2.58 8.34
N PHE A 587 -7.81 1.75 9.25
CA PHE A 587 -7.79 0.29 9.13
C PHE A 587 -8.93 -0.43 9.86
N ASP A 588 -9.88 0.30 10.45
CA ASP A 588 -10.96 -0.31 11.23
C ASP A 588 -11.75 -1.32 10.39
N GLY A 589 -11.93 -2.53 10.95
CA GLY A 589 -12.59 -3.66 10.30
C GLY A 589 -11.77 -4.41 9.25
N LEU A 590 -10.47 -4.11 9.09
CA LEU A 590 -9.57 -4.85 8.18
C LEU A 590 -8.66 -5.82 8.95
N LEU A 591 -8.53 -7.05 8.42
CA LEU A 591 -7.56 -8.03 8.91
C LEU A 591 -6.25 -7.88 8.12
N LEU A 592 -5.27 -7.19 8.72
CA LEU A 592 -3.96 -6.92 8.13
C LEU A 592 -2.88 -7.89 8.68
N PRO A 593 -1.85 -8.24 7.89
CA PRO A 593 -0.91 -9.32 8.23
C PRO A 593 0.12 -8.97 9.33
N GLY A 594 0.45 -7.69 9.47
CA GLY A 594 1.47 -7.22 10.41
C GLY A 594 0.89 -6.89 11.80
N PRO A 595 1.76 -6.85 12.83
CA PRO A 595 1.33 -6.52 14.18
C PRO A 595 0.80 -5.08 14.25
N ASN A 596 -0.21 -4.87 15.08
CA ASN A 596 -0.68 -3.54 15.44
C ASN A 596 0.29 -2.93 16.48
N PRO A 597 0.98 -1.82 16.18
CA PRO A 597 1.91 -1.21 17.13
C PRO A 597 1.24 -0.70 18.41
N ASP A 598 -0.05 -0.37 18.35
CA ASP A 598 -0.80 0.23 19.47
C ASP A 598 -1.13 -0.79 20.57
N ASP A 599 -1.04 -2.09 20.27
CA ASP A 599 -1.36 -3.19 21.20
C ASP A 599 -0.16 -3.59 22.09
N LEU A 600 1.01 -3.00 21.87
CA LEU A 600 2.26 -3.39 22.54
C LEU A 600 2.59 -2.46 23.73
N ASP A 601 2.99 -3.05 24.86
CA ASP A 601 3.44 -2.27 26.02
C ASP A 601 4.87 -1.73 25.84
N ALA A 602 4.96 -0.41 25.65
CA ALA A 602 6.23 0.29 25.54
C ALA A 602 7.06 0.31 26.83
N ALA A 603 6.44 0.18 28.00
CA ALA A 603 7.14 0.09 29.28
C ALA A 603 7.84 -1.27 29.43
N GLU A 604 7.13 -2.36 29.09
CA GLU A 604 7.70 -3.71 29.05
C GLU A 604 8.91 -3.79 28.11
N LEU A 605 8.77 -3.31 26.86
CA LEU A 605 9.86 -3.28 25.90
C LEU A 605 11.07 -2.47 26.40
N ARG A 606 10.85 -1.34 27.08
CA ARG A 606 11.94 -0.55 27.66
C ARG A 606 12.64 -1.29 28.81
N ASN A 607 11.91 -2.02 29.64
CA ASN A 607 12.47 -2.78 30.76
C ASN A 607 13.34 -3.94 30.26
N LEU A 608 12.88 -4.69 29.25
CA LEU A 608 13.67 -5.78 28.65
C LEU A 608 14.98 -5.27 28.01
N VAL A 609 14.92 -4.14 27.30
CA VAL A 609 16.10 -3.58 26.62
C VAL A 609 17.07 -2.91 27.59
N ASN A 610 16.57 -2.06 28.51
CA ASN A 610 17.43 -1.24 29.37
C ASN A 610 17.71 -1.87 30.74
N GLY A 611 16.72 -2.56 31.33
CA GLY A 611 16.85 -3.21 32.63
C GLY A 611 17.63 -4.52 32.52
N GLU A 612 17.21 -5.40 31.61
CA GLU A 612 17.80 -6.74 31.43
C GLU A 612 18.97 -6.76 30.42
N GLN A 613 19.29 -5.61 29.81
CA GLN A 613 20.39 -5.46 28.83
C GLN A 613 20.27 -6.42 27.63
N MET A 614 19.04 -6.76 27.24
CA MET A 614 18.78 -7.64 26.09
C MET A 614 18.96 -6.91 24.76
N THR A 615 19.35 -7.64 23.72
CA THR A 615 19.30 -7.09 22.36
C THR A 615 17.85 -6.86 21.95
N LEU A 616 17.58 -5.79 21.19
CA LEU A 616 16.21 -5.49 20.72
C LEU A 616 15.61 -6.64 19.90
N GLY A 617 16.44 -7.39 19.17
CA GLY A 617 16.00 -8.58 18.45
C GLY A 617 15.47 -9.67 19.37
N THR A 618 16.10 -9.88 20.52
CA THR A 618 15.65 -10.85 21.53
C THR A 618 14.42 -10.34 22.27
N ALA A 619 14.39 -9.07 22.65
CA ALA A 619 13.22 -8.46 23.32
C ALA A 619 11.98 -8.51 22.43
N ALA A 620 12.11 -8.17 21.14
CA ALA A 620 11.00 -8.25 20.18
C ALA A 620 10.45 -9.67 20.04
N LYS A 621 11.33 -10.69 19.98
CA LYS A 621 10.92 -12.10 19.92
C LYS A 621 10.17 -12.54 21.19
N LEU A 622 10.59 -12.06 22.36
CA LEU A 622 9.97 -12.42 23.64
C LEU A 622 8.55 -11.86 23.74
N VAL A 623 8.34 -10.62 23.28
CA VAL A 623 7.02 -9.96 23.23
C VAL A 623 6.20 -10.41 22.00
N GLY A 624 6.73 -11.31 21.17
CA GLY A 624 6.02 -11.86 20.01
C GLY A 624 5.84 -10.88 18.84
N THR A 625 6.75 -9.90 18.68
CA THR A 625 6.67 -8.87 17.63
C THR A 625 7.93 -8.78 16.76
N SER A 626 7.89 -7.96 15.71
CA SER A 626 9.04 -7.70 14.84
C SER A 626 9.97 -6.62 15.41
N VAL A 627 11.26 -6.69 15.09
CA VAL A 627 12.25 -5.70 15.53
C VAL A 627 11.89 -4.28 15.07
N ASP A 628 11.33 -4.14 13.87
CA ASP A 628 10.90 -2.84 13.35
C ASP A 628 9.69 -2.28 14.11
N THR A 629 8.77 -3.14 14.57
CA THR A 629 7.66 -2.72 15.44
C THR A 629 8.17 -2.27 16.80
N ALA A 630 9.09 -3.04 17.40
CA ALA A 630 9.70 -2.65 18.67
C ALA A 630 10.47 -1.31 18.57
N ARG A 631 11.18 -1.05 17.45
CA ARG A 631 11.81 0.26 17.19
C ARG A 631 10.79 1.39 17.17
N HIS A 632 9.67 1.18 16.49
CA HIS A 632 8.62 2.20 16.36
C HIS A 632 7.92 2.49 17.69
N VAL A 633 7.55 1.45 18.46
CA VAL A 633 6.92 1.61 19.78
C VAL A 633 7.82 2.38 20.74
N LEU A 634 9.12 2.07 20.77
CA LEU A 634 10.10 2.81 21.58
C LEU A 634 10.22 4.28 21.15
N GLN A 635 10.18 4.55 19.84
CA GLN A 635 10.19 5.91 19.32
C GLN A 635 8.95 6.71 19.77
N VAL A 636 7.76 6.16 19.58
CA VAL A 636 6.49 6.84 19.92
C VAL A 636 6.40 7.08 21.44
N ALA A 637 6.79 6.09 22.25
CA ALA A 637 6.78 6.22 23.70
C ALA A 637 7.73 7.31 24.22
N ALA A 638 8.89 7.50 23.57
CA ALA A 638 9.82 8.57 23.91
C ALA A 638 9.20 9.96 23.67
N VAL A 639 8.45 10.13 22.57
CA VAL A 639 7.77 11.39 22.22
C VAL A 639 6.58 11.66 23.13
N ALA A 640 5.70 10.67 23.34
CA ALA A 640 4.51 10.82 24.18
C ALA A 640 4.85 11.20 25.63
N SER A 641 5.95 10.66 26.16
CA SER A 641 6.43 10.98 27.51
C SER A 641 6.96 12.42 27.63
N SER A 642 7.34 13.07 26.53
CA SER A 642 7.77 14.48 26.49
C SER A 642 6.58 15.45 26.50
N SER A 643 5.44 15.04 25.93
CA SER A 643 4.23 15.88 25.84
C SER A 643 3.41 15.90 27.13
N ALA A 644 3.50 14.84 27.93
CA ALA A 644 2.76 14.68 29.19
C ALA A 644 3.36 15.48 30.36
N THR A 645 4.55 16.05 30.22
CA THR A 645 5.17 16.89 31.27
C THR A 645 4.67 18.33 31.20
N GLY A 646 3.38 18.50 31.44
CA GLY A 646 2.81 19.74 31.97
C GLY A 646 2.54 19.55 33.45
N VAL A 647 3.28 20.28 34.29
CA VAL A 647 3.01 20.45 35.73
C VAL A 647 2.80 19.14 36.50
N ASP A 648 3.88 18.39 36.75
CA ASP A 648 4.11 17.75 38.07
C ASP A 648 5.46 17.03 38.07
N HIS A 649 6.17 17.15 39.19
CA HIS A 649 7.48 16.55 39.44
C HIS A 649 7.41 15.02 39.46
N ALA A 650 7.51 14.38 38.30
CA ALA A 650 7.86 12.97 38.21
C ALA A 650 9.37 12.81 38.46
N ALA A 651 9.72 12.17 39.59
CA ALA A 651 11.09 11.93 40.01
C ALA A 651 11.91 11.25 38.89
N PRO A 652 13.12 11.76 38.56
CA PRO A 652 13.92 11.22 37.47
C PRO A 652 14.57 9.91 37.93
N THR A 653 14.04 8.77 37.50
CA THR A 653 14.71 7.49 37.62
C THR A 653 15.99 7.53 36.78
N ARG A 654 17.12 7.75 37.48
CA ARG A 654 18.49 7.90 36.99
C ARG A 654 18.77 9.19 36.19
N ALA A 655 18.55 10.33 36.82
CA ALA A 655 19.31 11.53 36.44
C ALA A 655 20.82 11.20 36.45
N SER A 656 21.53 11.47 35.36
CA SER A 656 22.99 11.45 35.34
C SER A 656 23.49 12.30 36.51
N ALA A 657 24.53 11.86 37.23
CA ALA A 657 25.12 12.64 38.34
C ALA A 657 25.41 14.10 37.95
N TYR A 658 25.63 14.36 36.65
CA TYR A 658 25.76 15.70 36.09
C TYR A 658 24.47 16.52 36.09
N CYS A 659 23.32 15.94 35.72
CA CYS A 659 22.02 16.62 35.77
C CYS A 659 21.60 16.91 37.21
N THR A 660 21.86 15.98 38.13
CA THR A 660 21.66 16.20 39.58
C THR A 660 22.53 17.35 40.07
N ALA A 661 23.81 17.38 39.68
CA ALA A 661 24.71 18.48 40.00
C ALA A 661 24.23 19.82 39.43
N ARG A 662 23.76 19.84 38.17
CA ARG A 662 23.29 21.07 37.50
C ARG A 662 21.99 21.62 38.10
N ALA A 663 21.06 20.75 38.47
CA ALA A 663 19.81 21.15 39.11
C ALA A 663 20.04 21.68 40.53
N ALA A 664 20.92 21.05 41.30
CA ALA A 664 21.22 21.43 42.68
C ALA A 664 22.19 22.62 42.78
N LEU A 665 23.05 22.82 41.76
CA LEU A 665 23.99 23.94 41.68
C LEU A 665 23.71 24.77 40.41
N PRO A 666 22.79 25.74 40.46
CA PRO A 666 22.73 26.82 39.48
C PRO A 666 24.04 27.62 39.47
N ARG A 667 24.36 28.31 38.36
CA ARG A 667 25.61 29.07 38.21
C ARG A 667 25.88 30.03 39.37
N SER A 668 24.87 30.79 39.80
CA SER A 668 24.97 31.72 40.94
C SER A 668 25.33 31.00 42.23
N ARG A 669 24.71 29.85 42.50
CA ARG A 669 24.96 29.04 43.70
C ARG A 669 26.35 28.40 43.69
N LEU A 670 26.81 27.93 42.53
CA LEU A 670 28.17 27.39 42.41
C LEU A 670 29.22 28.48 42.65
N ILE A 671 29.00 29.69 42.14
CA ILE A 671 29.86 30.86 42.41
C ILE A 671 29.80 31.22 43.88
N GLU A 672 28.62 31.25 44.50
CA GLU A 672 28.47 31.55 45.92
C GLU A 672 29.23 30.54 46.79
N LEU A 673 29.01 29.24 46.59
CA LEU A 673 29.68 28.20 47.38
C LEU A 673 31.19 28.16 47.13
N TYR A 674 31.62 28.33 45.86
CA TYR A 674 33.02 28.16 45.46
C TYR A 674 33.86 29.45 45.55
N HIS A 675 33.31 30.63 45.36
CA HIS A 675 34.05 31.90 45.48
C HIS A 675 33.74 32.61 46.80
N ASP A 676 32.46 32.78 47.13
CA ASP A 676 32.05 33.63 48.26
C ASP A 676 32.21 32.89 49.60
N GLN A 677 31.77 31.64 49.67
CA GLN A 677 31.87 30.78 50.87
C GLN A 677 33.16 29.95 50.92
N ARG A 678 34.06 30.13 49.92
CA ARG A 678 35.39 29.51 49.85
C ARG A 678 35.44 27.97 49.92
N MET A 679 34.33 27.25 49.76
CA MET A 679 34.29 25.77 49.81
C MET A 679 35.09 25.14 48.67
N SER A 680 35.70 23.96 48.90
CA SER A 680 36.44 23.27 47.83
C SER A 680 35.49 22.55 46.87
N LEU A 681 35.91 22.30 45.62
CA LEU A 681 35.11 21.50 44.67
C LEU A 681 34.84 20.07 45.17
N TYR A 682 35.64 19.58 46.12
CA TYR A 682 35.42 18.27 46.75
C TYR A 682 34.30 18.36 47.78
N ASP A 683 34.30 19.37 48.65
CA ASP A 683 33.26 19.54 49.68
C ASP A 683 31.91 19.84 49.04
N ILE A 684 31.88 20.66 47.99
CA ILE A 684 30.68 20.91 47.17
C ILE A 684 30.17 19.61 46.52
N ALA A 685 31.09 18.72 46.09
CA ALA A 685 30.71 17.44 45.48
C ALA A 685 30.13 16.46 46.51
N VAL A 686 30.69 16.43 47.72
CA VAL A 686 30.18 15.60 48.83
C VAL A 686 28.81 16.09 49.29
N ASP A 687 28.60 17.40 49.42
CA ASP A 687 27.34 18.00 49.85
C ASP A 687 26.18 17.70 48.88
N ILE A 688 26.47 17.66 47.57
CA ILE A 688 25.49 17.40 46.50
C ILE A 688 25.37 15.89 46.19
N GLY A 689 26.26 15.04 46.73
CA GLY A 689 26.28 13.60 46.49
C GLY A 689 26.77 13.19 45.09
N VAL A 690 27.66 13.97 44.48
CA VAL A 690 28.21 13.73 43.13
C VAL A 690 29.74 13.66 43.14
N SER A 691 30.37 13.27 42.03
CA SER A 691 31.83 13.19 41.97
C SER A 691 32.49 14.58 41.85
N ARG A 692 33.70 14.75 42.39
CA ARG A 692 34.50 15.98 42.19
C ARG A 692 34.69 16.32 40.71
N GLN A 693 34.86 15.31 39.85
CA GLN A 693 35.02 15.49 38.41
C GLN A 693 33.74 16.03 37.76
N THR A 694 32.57 15.66 38.28
CA THR A 694 31.27 16.18 37.85
C THR A 694 31.14 17.67 38.17
N ILE A 695 31.55 18.11 39.36
CA ILE A 695 31.55 19.54 39.74
C ILE A 695 32.61 20.33 38.97
N THR A 696 33.80 19.77 38.75
CA THR A 696 34.84 20.40 37.90
C THR A 696 34.34 20.60 36.47
N ARG A 697 33.64 19.61 35.92
CA ARG A 697 33.00 19.71 34.59
C ARG A 697 31.93 20.80 34.59
N LEU A 698 31.04 20.81 35.59
CA LEU A 698 29.99 21.82 35.75
C LEU A 698 30.57 23.25 35.92
N ALA A 699 31.68 23.41 36.63
CA ALA A 699 32.36 24.70 36.79
C ALA A 699 32.95 25.21 35.48
N HIS A 700 33.52 24.32 34.65
CA HIS A 700 33.94 24.69 33.29
C HIS A 700 32.74 25.08 32.41
N ASP A 701 31.62 24.37 32.52
CA ASP A 701 30.41 24.63 31.73
C ASP A 701 29.72 25.96 32.09
N TYR A 702 29.83 26.40 33.35
CA TYR A 702 29.36 27.72 33.79
C TYR A 702 30.39 28.84 33.63
N GLU A 703 31.55 28.53 33.03
CA GLU A 703 32.70 29.44 32.88
C GLU A 703 33.13 30.04 34.23
N VAL A 704 33.07 29.25 35.30
CA VAL A 704 33.49 29.67 36.64
C VAL A 704 35.01 29.48 36.75
N PRO A 705 35.79 30.56 36.96
CA PRO A 705 37.25 30.49 37.00
C PRO A 705 37.73 29.71 38.24
N LEU A 706 38.29 28.53 38.01
CA LEU A 706 38.78 27.66 39.08
C LEU A 706 40.01 28.28 39.78
N ARG A 707 40.02 28.28 41.11
CA ARG A 707 41.15 28.76 41.93
C ARG A 707 42.41 27.98 41.58
N GLN A 708 43.51 28.68 41.27
CA GLN A 708 44.78 28.05 40.94
C GLN A 708 45.23 27.10 42.08
N PRO A 709 45.68 25.87 41.77
CA PRO A 709 46.11 24.95 42.80
C PRO A 709 47.41 25.43 43.44
N CYS A 710 47.35 25.97 44.66
CA CYS A 710 48.53 26.18 45.49
C CYS A 710 49.11 24.82 45.89
N ARG A 711 50.24 24.42 45.31
CA ARG A 711 51.04 23.28 45.79
C ARG A 711 51.58 23.62 47.18
N HIS A 712 50.95 23.11 48.23
CA HIS A 712 51.58 23.05 49.55
C HIS A 712 52.65 21.95 49.55
N THR A 713 53.92 22.33 49.40
CA THR A 713 55.05 21.48 49.80
C THR A 713 55.08 21.42 51.33
N ARG A 714 54.50 20.37 51.92
CA ARG A 714 54.70 20.05 53.34
C ARG A 714 56.15 19.62 53.55
N ASN A 715 56.82 20.31 54.49
CA ASN A 715 58.14 20.08 55.10
C ASN A 715 59.34 20.02 54.13
N PRO A 716 60.09 21.13 53.92
CA PRO A 716 61.38 21.08 53.26
C PRO A 716 62.36 20.26 54.11
N VAL A 717 62.93 19.21 53.53
CA VAL A 717 64.08 18.50 54.12
C VAL A 717 65.31 19.33 53.79
N ASP A 718 66.08 19.71 54.80
CA ASP A 718 67.31 20.48 54.60
C ASP A 718 68.34 19.70 53.76
N ARG A 719 69.02 20.40 52.85
CA ARG A 719 70.00 19.81 51.92
C ARG A 719 71.21 19.25 52.65
N ASP A 720 71.70 19.98 53.64
CA ASP A 720 72.95 19.66 54.30
C ASP A 720 72.75 18.46 55.23
N TRP A 721 71.62 18.40 55.95
CA TRP A 721 71.21 17.22 56.71
C TRP A 721 71.07 15.96 55.82
N LEU A 722 70.38 16.07 54.68
CA LEU A 722 70.17 14.92 53.79
C LEU A 722 71.49 14.45 53.17
N TYR A 723 72.40 15.36 52.81
CA TYR A 723 73.72 15.03 52.29
C TYR A 723 74.57 14.34 53.35
N GLU A 724 74.61 14.88 54.56
CA GLU A 724 75.38 14.31 55.67
C GLU A 724 74.88 12.91 56.04
N GLN A 725 73.57 12.70 56.16
CA GLN A 725 73.02 11.40 56.55
C GLN A 725 73.10 10.35 55.41
N TYR A 726 72.86 10.75 54.16
CA TYR A 726 72.79 9.84 53.02
C TYR A 726 74.14 9.59 52.33
N VAL A 727 74.99 10.62 52.18
CA VAL A 727 76.28 10.53 51.48
C VAL A 727 77.41 10.26 52.48
N THR A 728 77.51 11.04 53.55
CA THR A 728 78.59 10.93 54.55
C THR A 728 78.35 9.75 55.50
N GLY A 729 77.16 9.64 56.08
CA GLY A 729 76.75 8.59 57.03
C GLY A 729 76.33 7.27 56.38
N ARG A 730 76.29 7.19 55.04
CA ARG A 730 75.90 6.02 54.23
C ARG A 730 74.57 5.35 54.60
N ARG A 731 73.66 6.02 55.32
CA ARG A 731 72.34 5.49 55.73
C ARG A 731 71.40 5.32 54.53
N ALA A 732 70.43 4.42 54.61
CA ALA A 732 69.52 4.14 53.50
C ALA A 732 68.34 5.13 53.46
N LEU A 733 67.94 5.57 52.26
CA LEU A 733 66.79 6.49 52.07
C LEU A 733 65.49 6.05 52.74
N PRO A 734 65.14 4.74 52.82
CA PRO A 734 63.95 4.30 53.53
C PRO A 734 63.98 4.56 55.04
N ASP A 735 65.15 4.50 55.67
CA ASP A 735 65.28 4.78 57.09
C ASP A 735 65.18 6.28 57.38
N LEU A 736 65.82 7.11 56.53
CA LEU A 736 65.71 8.57 56.60
C LEU A 736 64.28 9.04 56.34
N ALA A 737 63.57 8.41 55.40
CA ALA A 737 62.17 8.70 55.12
C ALA A 737 61.27 8.39 56.32
N ARG A 738 61.50 7.25 57.00
CA ARG A 738 60.76 6.86 58.20
C ARG A 738 60.99 7.84 59.35
N GLU A 739 62.23 8.26 59.56
CA GLU A 739 62.63 9.19 60.62
C GLU A 739 62.08 10.61 60.37
N ALA A 740 62.07 11.07 59.12
CA ALA A 740 61.50 12.35 58.73
C ALA A 740 59.97 12.32 58.55
N GLY A 741 59.30 11.21 58.91
CA GLY A 741 57.85 11.06 58.83
C GLY A 741 57.25 11.16 57.42
N MET A 742 58.01 10.79 56.38
CA MET A 742 57.58 10.90 54.97
C MET A 742 57.83 9.64 54.15
N SER A 743 57.26 9.57 52.95
CA SER A 743 57.47 8.42 52.07
C SER A 743 58.88 8.40 51.46
N THR A 744 59.41 7.20 51.19
CA THR A 744 60.68 6.98 50.47
C THR A 744 60.73 7.71 49.13
N SER A 745 59.60 7.77 48.43
CA SER A 745 59.42 8.48 47.16
C SER A 745 59.47 9.99 47.31
N SER A 746 59.03 10.55 48.44
CA SER A 746 59.16 11.97 48.76
C SER A 746 60.60 12.33 49.17
N MET A 747 61.27 11.48 49.95
CA MET A 747 62.68 11.67 50.32
C MET A 747 63.62 11.60 49.08
N ALA A 748 63.36 10.66 48.16
CA ALA A 748 64.09 10.59 46.88
C ALA A 748 63.84 11.80 45.97
N ARG A 749 62.64 12.40 46.05
CA ARG A 749 62.32 13.64 45.33
C ARG A 749 63.11 14.81 45.90
N TRP A 750 63.21 14.94 47.23
CA TRP A 750 64.05 15.95 47.88
C TRP A 750 65.54 15.79 47.56
N ALA A 751 66.07 14.56 47.55
CA ALA A 751 67.44 14.30 47.09
C ALA A 751 67.67 14.77 45.64
N LYS A 752 66.70 14.57 44.75
CA LYS A 752 66.75 15.07 43.37
C LYS A 752 66.65 16.59 43.30
N THR A 753 65.78 17.21 44.10
CA THR A 753 65.61 18.66 44.20
C THR A 753 66.88 19.35 44.72
N HIS A 754 67.61 18.73 45.63
CA HIS A 754 68.87 19.24 46.19
C HIS A 754 70.14 18.78 45.45
N ALA A 755 69.96 18.14 44.29
CA ALA A 755 71.04 17.60 43.45
C ALA A 755 72.00 16.65 44.21
N ILE A 756 71.48 15.86 45.15
CA ILE A 756 72.24 14.85 45.89
C ILE A 756 72.24 13.55 45.06
N PRO A 757 73.42 13.00 44.70
CA PRO A 757 73.51 11.84 43.83
C PRO A 757 72.91 10.60 44.50
N LEU A 758 71.85 10.06 43.89
CA LEU A 758 71.19 8.85 44.37
C LEU A 758 72.03 7.60 44.02
N ARG A 759 72.38 6.79 45.02
CA ARG A 759 72.97 5.46 44.82
C ARG A 759 72.02 4.61 43.96
N GLY A 760 72.60 3.92 42.97
CA GLY A 760 71.87 3.03 42.07
C GLY A 760 71.09 1.97 42.83
N ARG A 761 69.87 1.65 42.37
CA ARG A 761 69.04 0.60 42.98
C ARG A 761 69.77 -0.74 42.89
N GLY A 762 70.28 -1.24 44.02
CA GLY A 762 70.97 -2.52 44.13
C GLY A 762 72.25 -2.53 44.98
N GLY A 763 72.72 -1.39 45.49
CA GLY A 763 73.85 -1.35 46.42
C GLY A 763 73.46 -1.83 47.83
N GLN A 764 73.88 -3.04 48.19
CA GLN A 764 73.67 -3.63 49.53
C GLN A 764 74.40 -2.82 50.60
N SER A 765 73.73 -2.59 51.74
CA SER A 765 74.38 -2.20 52.99
C SER A 765 75.14 -3.40 53.56
N HIS A 766 76.32 -3.10 54.11
CA HIS A 766 77.44 -3.93 54.56
C HIS A 766 77.14 -5.13 55.51
N SER A 767 75.89 -5.38 55.90
CA SER A 767 75.56 -6.46 56.85
C SER A 767 75.17 -7.79 56.18
N ALA A 768 74.87 -7.81 54.87
CA ALA A 768 74.44 -9.03 54.16
C ALA A 768 75.58 -9.75 53.39
N SER A 769 76.74 -9.12 53.21
CA SER A 769 77.84 -9.66 52.38
C SER A 769 78.74 -10.70 53.06
N LEU A 770 78.54 -11.02 54.33
CA LEU A 770 79.35 -12.01 55.06
C LEU A 770 78.77 -13.44 55.08
N ALA A 771 77.59 -13.68 54.52
CA ALA A 771 76.91 -14.98 54.63
C ALA A 771 76.75 -15.77 53.32
N ALA A 772 77.22 -15.27 52.17
CA ALA A 772 76.98 -15.92 50.87
C ALA A 772 78.22 -15.96 49.97
N GLN A 773 79.41 -16.13 50.56
CA GLN A 773 80.57 -16.65 49.83
C GLN A 773 80.58 -18.17 49.95
N ARG A 774 79.89 -18.85 49.03
CA ARG A 774 80.29 -20.14 48.49
C ARG A 774 79.40 -20.51 47.31
N ASP A 775 80.08 -20.94 46.25
CA ASP A 775 79.59 -21.66 45.08
C ASP A 775 78.97 -20.83 43.95
N VAL A 776 79.86 -20.28 43.11
CA VAL A 776 79.61 -20.15 41.67
C VAL A 776 80.79 -20.79 40.94
N PRO A 777 80.59 -21.94 40.28
CA PRO A 777 81.51 -22.40 39.24
C PRO A 777 81.15 -21.81 37.88
N SER A 778 82.21 -21.38 37.21
CA SER A 778 82.33 -20.92 35.84
C SER A 778 81.90 -21.97 34.81
N ALA A 779 80.98 -21.60 33.92
CA ALA A 779 80.97 -22.02 32.51
C ALA A 779 79.91 -21.21 31.75
N LEU A 780 80.37 -20.26 30.92
CA LEU A 780 79.78 -19.67 29.72
C LEU A 780 80.42 -18.28 29.55
N GLU A 781 81.72 -18.29 29.30
CA GLU A 781 82.38 -17.17 28.62
C GLU A 781 81.89 -17.20 27.18
N HIS A 782 81.00 -16.26 26.84
CA HIS A 782 81.11 -15.28 25.74
C HIS A 782 79.81 -14.46 25.78
N ASP A 783 79.94 -13.13 25.96
CA ASP A 783 78.90 -12.11 26.16
C ASP A 783 78.24 -11.98 27.56
N SER A 784 79.08 -11.74 28.57
CA SER A 784 78.72 -11.49 29.97
C SER A 784 78.29 -10.04 30.29
N THR A 785 77.43 -9.42 29.48
CA THR A 785 76.86 -8.09 29.81
C THR A 785 75.33 -7.99 29.82
N LEU A 786 74.57 -9.07 29.56
CA LEU A 786 73.11 -8.97 29.35
C LEU A 786 72.20 -9.91 30.15
N VAL A 787 72.67 -10.64 31.16
CA VAL A 787 71.79 -11.51 31.96
C VAL A 787 71.69 -11.04 33.42
N GLY A 788 70.80 -10.08 33.66
CA GLY A 788 70.34 -9.81 35.02
C GLY A 788 69.52 -10.97 35.58
N THR A 789 69.39 -11.07 36.91
CA THR A 789 68.62 -12.11 37.62
C THR A 789 67.19 -12.30 37.08
N ARG A 790 66.60 -11.23 36.50
CA ARG A 790 65.26 -11.25 35.89
C ARG A 790 65.22 -11.89 34.51
N THR A 791 66.27 -11.76 33.70
CA THR A 791 66.37 -12.38 32.37
C THR A 791 66.57 -13.89 32.53
N TRP A 792 67.36 -14.32 33.52
CA TRP A 792 67.48 -15.74 33.90
C TRP A 792 66.14 -16.35 34.33
N GLN A 793 65.37 -15.67 35.18
CA GLN A 793 64.03 -16.12 35.57
C GLN A 793 63.06 -16.24 34.39
N ARG A 794 63.18 -15.36 33.38
CA ARG A 794 62.36 -15.43 32.16
C ARG A 794 62.79 -16.58 31.24
N LEU A 795 64.09 -16.85 31.14
CA LEU A 795 64.64 -18.02 30.43
C LEU A 795 64.12 -19.33 31.04
N GLN A 796 64.14 -19.45 32.37
CA GLN A 796 63.57 -20.60 33.07
C GLN A 796 62.05 -20.73 32.84
N LEU A 797 61.31 -19.61 32.91
CA LEU A 797 59.88 -19.57 32.61
C LEU A 797 59.56 -20.01 31.16
N PHE A 798 60.38 -19.59 30.19
CA PHE A 798 60.27 -20.04 28.79
C PHE A 798 60.55 -21.54 28.66
N ALA A 799 61.58 -22.05 29.33
CA ALA A 799 61.90 -23.48 29.33
C ALA A 799 60.80 -24.35 29.92
N CYS A 800 60.13 -23.89 30.98
CA CYS A 800 58.96 -24.56 31.54
C CYS A 800 57.76 -24.49 30.58
N ALA A 801 57.49 -23.31 29.99
CA ALA A 801 56.34 -23.12 29.09
C ALA A 801 56.46 -23.94 27.79
N ALA A 802 57.68 -24.14 27.27
CA ALA A 802 57.96 -24.91 26.06
C ALA A 802 57.58 -26.40 26.14
N ARG A 803 57.31 -26.92 27.35
CA ARG A 803 56.89 -28.33 27.57
C ARG A 803 55.40 -28.57 27.32
N TYR A 804 54.62 -27.51 27.15
CA TYR A 804 53.17 -27.58 26.99
C TYR A 804 52.74 -27.30 25.56
N ARG A 805 51.60 -27.88 25.15
CA ARG A 805 51.07 -27.78 23.78
C ARG A 805 50.66 -26.35 23.38
N THR A 806 50.25 -25.51 24.35
CA THR A 806 49.87 -24.10 24.11
C THR A 806 50.28 -23.22 25.30
N LEU A 807 50.50 -21.92 25.04
CA LEU A 807 50.82 -20.94 26.11
C LEU A 807 49.68 -20.76 27.12
N THR A 808 48.43 -20.99 26.72
CA THR A 808 47.27 -20.92 27.62
C THR A 808 47.32 -22.04 28.66
N VAL A 809 47.61 -23.28 28.24
CA VAL A 809 47.77 -24.42 29.16
C VAL A 809 49.00 -24.23 30.04
N ALA A 810 50.13 -23.79 29.46
CA ALA A 810 51.34 -23.48 30.23
C ALA A 810 51.08 -22.45 31.33
N ALA A 811 50.32 -21.39 31.03
CA ALA A 811 49.99 -20.34 31.98
C ALA A 811 49.14 -20.87 33.15
N GLN A 812 48.18 -21.74 32.87
CA GLN A 812 47.31 -22.35 33.88
C GLN A 812 48.10 -23.26 34.83
N GLU A 813 48.95 -24.14 34.30
CA GLU A 813 49.77 -25.06 35.09
C GLU A 813 50.88 -24.34 35.89
N LEU A 814 51.41 -23.24 35.35
CA LEU A 814 52.41 -22.42 36.03
C LEU A 814 51.80 -21.38 36.99
N GLY A 815 50.46 -21.34 37.13
CA GLY A 815 49.76 -20.41 38.03
C GLY A 815 49.90 -18.93 37.64
N VAL A 816 50.11 -18.62 36.36
CA VAL A 816 50.32 -17.25 35.84
C VAL A 816 49.20 -16.87 34.89
N ARG A 817 48.82 -15.59 34.82
CA ARG A 817 47.83 -15.14 33.83
C ARG A 817 48.38 -15.30 32.40
N PRO A 818 47.61 -15.81 31.41
CA PRO A 818 48.08 -16.04 30.04
C PRO A 818 48.71 -14.81 29.38
N ILE A 819 48.09 -13.64 29.55
CA ILE A 819 48.61 -12.37 29.00
C ILE A 819 49.99 -11.99 29.59
N SER A 820 50.23 -12.35 30.86
CA SER A 820 51.49 -12.06 31.56
C SER A 820 52.61 -12.99 31.10
N LEU A 821 52.30 -14.25 30.81
CA LEU A 821 53.26 -15.21 30.25
C LEU A 821 53.67 -14.79 28.83
N ILE A 822 52.70 -14.43 27.97
CA ILE A 822 52.94 -13.94 26.60
C ILE A 822 53.83 -12.71 26.61
N ASN A 823 53.52 -11.71 27.44
CA ASN A 823 54.33 -10.49 27.49
C ASN A 823 55.74 -10.74 28.03
N ARG A 824 55.92 -11.64 29.02
CA ARG A 824 57.24 -12.02 29.53
C ARG A 824 58.11 -12.70 28.47
N ILE A 825 57.53 -13.55 27.64
CA ILE A 825 58.23 -14.18 26.51
C ILE A 825 58.55 -13.13 25.44
N LYS A 826 57.63 -12.21 25.10
CA LYS A 826 57.92 -11.09 24.17
C LYS A 826 59.05 -10.19 24.64
N TYR A 827 59.11 -9.90 25.95
CA TYR A 827 60.24 -9.14 26.51
C TYR A 827 61.55 -9.91 26.43
N LEU A 828 61.52 -11.23 26.63
CA LEU A 828 62.69 -12.09 26.47
C LEU A 828 63.17 -12.12 25.01
N GLU A 829 62.25 -12.28 24.04
CA GLU A 829 62.56 -12.19 22.60
C GLU A 829 63.20 -10.84 22.25
N SER A 830 62.67 -9.74 22.81
CA SER A 830 63.21 -8.39 22.61
C SER A 830 64.57 -8.16 23.27
N GLU A 831 64.83 -8.77 24.44
CA GLU A 831 66.12 -8.65 25.15
C GLU A 831 67.21 -9.49 24.47
N LEU A 832 66.84 -10.64 23.88
CA LEU A 832 67.77 -11.53 23.16
C LEU A 832 67.93 -11.18 21.68
N GLY A 833 67.06 -10.33 21.12
CA GLY A 833 67.05 -10.00 19.69
C GLY A 833 66.66 -11.19 18.79
N MET A 834 66.10 -12.26 19.35
CA MET A 834 65.75 -13.51 18.67
C MET A 834 64.27 -13.85 18.89
N GLN A 835 63.63 -14.45 17.90
CA GLN A 835 62.25 -14.94 18.03
C GLN A 835 62.29 -16.38 18.53
N LEU A 836 61.63 -16.68 19.65
CA LEU A 836 61.69 -18.00 20.29
C LEU A 836 60.48 -18.89 19.94
N LEU A 837 59.37 -18.27 19.51
CA LEU A 837 58.14 -18.96 19.15
C LEU A 837 57.58 -18.47 17.80
N VAL A 838 57.09 -19.39 16.98
CA VAL A 838 56.25 -19.05 15.83
C VAL A 838 54.91 -18.52 16.36
N ARG A 839 54.46 -17.36 15.89
CA ARG A 839 53.24 -16.72 16.41
C ARG A 839 52.03 -17.63 16.12
N PRO A 840 51.27 -18.08 17.13
CA PRO A 840 50.20 -19.06 16.92
C PRO A 840 48.94 -18.39 16.35
N GLU A 841 48.35 -19.00 15.31
CA GLU A 841 46.98 -18.73 14.86
C GLU A 841 45.98 -19.58 15.68
N ASN A 842 44.75 -19.07 15.87
CA ASN A 842 43.77 -19.62 16.81
C ASN A 842 43.56 -21.13 16.67
N GLY A 843 43.84 -21.89 17.73
CA GLY A 843 43.58 -23.33 17.83
C GLY A 843 44.75 -24.25 17.47
N CYS A 844 45.89 -23.71 17.01
CA CYS A 844 47.07 -24.50 16.67
C CYS A 844 48.04 -24.68 17.86
N ALA A 845 48.77 -25.80 17.87
CA ALA A 845 49.80 -26.06 18.88
C ALA A 845 50.98 -25.08 18.72
N MET A 846 51.59 -24.70 19.83
CA MET A 846 52.77 -23.84 19.86
C MET A 846 53.97 -24.53 19.20
N GLN A 847 54.66 -23.84 18.28
CA GLN A 847 55.88 -24.30 17.63
C GLN A 847 57.07 -23.41 18.04
N LEU A 848 58.18 -24.04 18.43
CA LEU A 848 59.45 -23.38 18.72
C LEU A 848 60.17 -23.08 17.41
N THR A 849 60.83 -21.93 17.32
CA THR A 849 61.77 -21.60 16.25
C THR A 849 63.10 -22.34 16.45
N ASP A 850 63.96 -22.36 15.43
CA ASP A 850 65.31 -22.95 15.53
C ASP A 850 66.14 -22.29 16.65
N ASP A 851 66.04 -20.96 16.79
CA ASP A 851 66.63 -20.21 17.90
C ASP A 851 66.04 -20.64 19.27
N GLY A 852 64.72 -20.84 19.34
CA GLY A 852 64.05 -21.32 20.55
C GLY A 852 64.51 -22.73 20.96
N ILE A 853 64.78 -23.60 19.99
CA ILE A 853 65.33 -24.95 20.24
C ILE A 853 66.79 -24.86 20.71
N GLN A 854 67.59 -23.98 20.11
CA GLN A 854 68.99 -23.79 20.49
C GLN A 854 69.12 -23.28 21.94
N VAL A 855 68.31 -22.28 22.33
CA VAL A 855 68.26 -21.75 23.70
C VAL A 855 67.87 -22.83 24.71
N LEU A 856 66.91 -23.70 24.38
CA LEU A 856 66.51 -24.82 25.26
C LEU A 856 67.61 -25.88 25.40
N ARG A 857 68.40 -26.13 24.34
CA ARG A 857 69.53 -27.07 24.41
C ARG A 857 70.64 -26.53 25.30
N SER A 858 70.98 -25.24 25.18
CA SER A 858 71.99 -24.59 26.03
C SER A 858 71.59 -24.57 27.51
N LEU A 859 70.29 -24.41 27.82
CA LEU A 859 69.78 -24.46 29.20
C LEU A 859 69.77 -25.87 29.81
N ARG A 860 69.67 -26.93 28.98
CA ARG A 860 69.74 -28.32 29.48
C ARG A 860 71.18 -28.76 29.78
N GLN A 861 72.15 -28.30 29.01
CA GLN A 861 73.58 -28.58 29.24
C GLN A 861 74.15 -27.91 30.51
N THR A 862 73.38 -27.02 31.14
CA THR A 862 73.74 -26.33 32.40
C THR A 862 73.01 -26.89 33.62
N SER A 863 72.12 -27.89 33.46
CA SER A 863 71.31 -28.48 34.55
C SER A 863 71.63 -29.95 34.87
N ASP A 864 72.56 -30.56 34.11
CA ASP A 864 73.28 -31.81 34.46
C ASP A 864 74.70 -31.42 34.88
#